data_AF-A0A8B9EW74-F1
#
_entry.id   AF-A0A8B9EW74-F1
#
_cell.length_a   1.000
_cell.length_b   1.000
_cell.length_c   1.000
_cell.angle_alpha   90.00
_cell.angle_beta   90.00
_cell.angle_gamma   90.00
#
_symmetry.space_group_name_H-M   'P 1'
#
loop_
_entity.id
_entity.type
_entity.pdbx_description
1 polymer ?
#
loop_
_entity_poly.entity_id
_entity_poly.type
_entity_poly.pdbx_seq_one_letter_code
_entity_poly.pdbx_strand_id
1 'polypeptide(L)'
;LSRGDDNSVFDLFELIGFIRKGAGRRAPGVHLVKGPESSSPAYRIEDASRIPAVPDSKFQDLLDAIHAEKGFILLATLRQAKKSRGTLLAVEQKDGSGHVFSLVSNGKAGTLDLSLSGDGKQQLVSVEDALLATGHWKNITLFVQEDRAQLYVGCEKMENAELDIPIQNIFTRDLASSASLRIAKGGVNDNFQGLLQNVRFVFRTTLETILRNKGCSSSTSAIITLDNPMNGSSPAIRTNYIGHKTKDIQAVCGFSCDELTNMFVELQGLRSMVTTLQDRVRKVTEENELIAKVVQITPGVCIHNGILHKNKEEWTIDSCTECTCQNSATICRKVSCPLMPCSNATVPDGECCPRCWPSDYADDGWSPWSEWTSCSVTCGNGIQQRGRSCDSLNNRCEGSSVQTRTCHLQECDKRFKQDGGWSHWSPWSSCSVTCGTGMITRIRLCNSPVPQLNGKPCEGEARETKSFCNKQDCPIVVFKKYAKACKTQVLEFQTVSLISTLTCFSDGCLSNPCFAGTTCTSSPDGSWKCGACPAGYHGDGIHCQDIDECKEVPDACFIFNGVHRCENTEPGYNCLPCPPRFTGTQPFGRSVEDAMANKQVCKPRNPCTDGTHDCNKNAKCNYLGHFSDPMYRCECKPGYAGNGIICGEDTDLDGWPNENLVCVANATYHCKKDNCPNLPNSGQEDYDKDGIGDACDNDDDDDGIPDDRDNCPFIYNPQQYDYDRDDVGDRCDNCPYNHNPDQIDTDNNGEGDACAVDIDGDGVLNERDNCQYVYNVDQRDTDLDGVGDQCDNCPLEHNPDQEDTDSDRIGDECDNNQDIDEDGHQNNLDNCPYVPNANQADHDKDGKGDACDHDDDNDGIPDDKDNCRLVANPDQADSDGDGRGDACKDDFDQDSVPDIDDICPENVDISETDFRRFQMIPLDPKGTSQNDPNWVVRHQGKELVQTVNCDPGLAVGFDEFNAVDFSGTFFINTERDDDYAGFVFGYQSSSRFYVVMWKQITQSYWDSTPTKAQGYSGLSIKVVNSTTGPGEHLRNALWHTGNTPGQVRTLWHDPRHIGWKDFTAYRWRLSHRPKTGYIRVVMYEGKKIMADSGPIYDKTYAGGRLGLFVFSQEMVFFSDLKYECRAVDSF
;
A
#
# COMPACT_ATOMS: atom_id res chain seq x y z
N LEU A 1 7.02 9.49 52.05
CA LEU A 1 8.48 9.25 52.08
C LEU A 1 9.00 9.66 50.71
N SER A 2 9.80 10.73 50.65
CA SER A 2 10.28 11.36 49.41
C SER A 2 11.46 10.58 48.83
N ARG A 3 11.38 10.22 47.54
CA ARG A 3 12.50 9.84 46.67
C ARG A 3 12.10 10.09 45.22
N GLY A 4 12.23 11.34 44.79
CA GLY A 4 12.56 11.62 43.40
C GLY A 4 14.08 11.73 43.35
N ASP A 5 14.71 11.07 42.39
CA ASP A 5 16.05 11.42 41.91
C ASP A 5 16.17 10.89 40.48
N ASP A 6 16.37 11.85 39.58
CA ASP A 6 16.62 11.75 38.16
C ASP A 6 18.05 11.17 37.97
N ASN A 7 18.17 9.88 37.61
CA ASN A 7 19.45 9.13 37.65
C ASN A 7 20.33 9.31 36.39
N SER A 8 20.15 10.38 35.62
CA SER A 8 20.87 10.60 34.34
C SER A 8 22.27 11.21 34.49
N VAL A 9 22.58 11.86 35.62
CA VAL A 9 23.87 12.57 35.84
C VAL A 9 24.47 12.24 37.20
N PHE A 10 25.73 11.77 37.21
CA PHE A 10 26.48 11.46 38.43
C PHE A 10 27.70 12.38 38.58
N ASP A 11 27.58 13.45 39.39
CA ASP A 11 28.71 14.33 39.72
C ASP A 11 29.57 13.71 40.85
N LEU A 12 30.85 13.46 40.59
CA LEU A 12 31.74 12.77 41.53
C LEU A 12 31.99 13.57 42.82
N PHE A 13 32.00 14.90 42.78
CA PHE A 13 32.16 15.72 43.99
C PHE A 13 30.88 15.73 44.83
N GLU A 14 29.73 15.59 44.20
CA GLU A 14 28.44 15.39 44.89
C GLU A 14 28.35 14.01 45.53
N LEU A 15 28.72 12.95 44.80
CA LEU A 15 28.68 11.57 45.32
C LEU A 15 29.55 11.37 46.57
N ILE A 16 30.69 12.08 46.67
CA ILE A 16 31.55 12.07 47.87
C ILE A 16 31.07 13.03 48.98
N GLY A 17 30.00 13.80 48.74
CA GLY A 17 29.30 14.61 49.75
C GLY A 17 29.81 16.04 49.91
N PHE A 18 30.37 16.68 48.88
CA PHE A 18 30.93 18.04 48.98
C PHE A 18 29.95 19.19 48.69
N ILE A 19 28.63 18.93 48.56
CA ILE A 19 27.60 19.96 48.35
C ILE A 19 26.51 19.90 49.44
N ARG A 20 26.48 20.91 50.33
CA ARG A 20 25.27 21.49 50.94
C ARG A 20 25.60 22.84 51.56
N LYS A 21 25.00 23.91 51.05
CA LYS A 21 24.94 25.23 51.71
C LYS A 21 24.31 25.02 53.10
N GLY A 22 25.10 25.18 54.18
CA GLY A 22 24.58 25.21 55.55
C GLY A 22 25.41 24.50 56.62
N ALA A 23 26.38 23.65 56.28
CA ALA A 23 27.23 22.98 57.28
C ALA A 23 28.72 23.24 57.01
N GLY A 24 29.39 23.94 57.93
CA GLY A 24 30.81 24.33 57.84
C GLY A 24 31.80 23.17 57.94
N ARG A 25 31.64 22.08 57.18
CA ARG A 25 32.66 21.04 57.05
C ARG A 25 33.61 21.43 55.92
N ARG A 26 34.89 21.66 56.26
CA ARG A 26 35.96 21.76 55.26
C ARG A 26 36.07 20.42 54.52
N ALA A 27 35.94 20.44 53.19
CA ALA A 27 36.18 19.28 52.35
C ALA A 27 37.64 18.79 52.53
N PRO A 28 37.89 17.56 52.99
CA PRO A 28 39.25 17.08 53.23
C PRO A 28 40.01 16.92 51.90
N GLY A 29 41.24 17.45 51.83
CA GLY A 29 42.11 17.29 50.65
C GLY A 29 41.88 18.27 49.50
N VAL A 30 40.82 19.08 49.55
CA VAL A 30 40.51 20.09 48.52
C VAL A 30 40.14 21.45 49.10
N HIS A 31 40.37 22.51 48.32
CA HIS A 31 39.96 23.87 48.65
C HIS A 31 39.04 24.43 47.56
N LEU A 32 37.87 24.95 47.96
CA LEU A 32 36.91 25.56 47.04
C LEU A 32 37.47 26.85 46.44
N VAL A 33 37.35 27.01 45.12
CA VAL A 33 37.78 28.19 44.37
C VAL A 33 36.71 28.57 43.33
N LYS A 34 36.88 29.72 42.66
CA LYS A 34 36.04 30.09 41.51
C LYS A 34 36.58 29.46 40.23
N GLY A 35 35.72 28.73 39.52
CA GLY A 35 35.99 28.17 38.19
C GLY A 35 35.54 29.08 37.05
N PRO A 36 35.76 28.66 35.79
CA PRO A 36 35.24 29.32 34.59
C PRO A 36 33.70 29.38 34.57
N GLU A 37 33.03 28.35 35.09
CA GLU A 37 31.57 28.33 35.20
C GLU A 37 31.14 28.82 36.60
N SER A 38 30.23 29.78 36.65
CA SER A 38 29.79 30.44 37.89
C SER A 38 28.71 29.69 38.66
N SER A 39 27.99 28.79 37.98
CA SER A 39 26.90 27.97 38.52
C SER A 39 27.38 26.72 39.27
N SER A 40 28.62 26.27 39.04
CA SER A 40 29.19 25.05 39.62
C SER A 40 30.45 25.32 40.47
N PRO A 41 30.70 24.55 41.56
CA PRO A 41 31.90 24.72 42.38
C PRO A 41 33.16 24.15 41.70
N ALA A 42 34.29 24.86 41.80
CA ALA A 42 35.60 24.35 41.39
C ALA A 42 36.48 24.03 42.60
N TYR A 43 37.25 22.95 42.53
CA TYR A 43 38.05 22.44 43.64
C TYR A 43 39.54 22.43 43.28
N ARG A 44 40.35 23.10 44.09
CA ARG A 44 41.82 22.97 44.05
C ARG A 44 42.22 21.73 44.85
N ILE A 45 42.99 20.84 44.24
CA ILE A 45 43.49 19.63 44.89
C ILE A 45 44.75 19.99 45.71
N GLU A 46 44.68 19.83 47.03
CA GLU A 46 45.81 20.07 47.95
C GLU A 46 46.47 18.75 48.36
N ASP A 47 45.68 17.74 48.70
CA ASP A 47 46.14 16.38 49.03
C ASP A 47 45.06 15.37 48.60
N ALA A 48 45.27 14.76 47.43
CA ALA A 48 44.35 13.77 46.86
C ALA A 48 44.12 12.55 47.77
N SER A 49 45.08 12.23 48.66
CA SER A 49 44.97 11.10 49.60
C SER A 49 43.91 11.30 50.67
N ARG A 50 43.55 12.57 50.94
CA ARG A 50 42.51 12.92 51.92
C ARG A 50 41.11 12.98 51.31
N ILE A 51 41.00 12.93 49.99
CA ILE A 51 39.71 12.91 49.31
C ILE A 51 39.06 11.52 49.52
N PRO A 52 37.85 11.45 50.10
CA PRO A 52 37.17 10.18 50.31
C PRO A 52 36.85 9.48 48.97
N ALA A 53 36.77 8.16 49.00
CA ALA A 53 36.25 7.39 47.87
C ALA A 53 34.74 7.64 47.72
N VAL A 54 34.22 7.41 46.51
CA VAL A 54 32.78 7.34 46.29
C VAL A 54 32.20 6.21 47.15
N PRO A 55 31.11 6.44 47.92
CA PRO A 55 30.48 5.39 48.73
C PRO A 55 30.06 4.19 47.87
N ASP A 56 30.26 2.97 48.37
CA ASP A 56 30.00 1.73 47.61
C ASP A 56 28.59 1.68 47.01
N SER A 57 27.56 2.14 47.72
CA SER A 57 26.19 2.17 47.20
C SER A 57 26.03 3.14 46.01
N LYS A 58 26.73 4.27 46.03
CA LYS A 58 26.71 5.25 44.94
C LYS A 58 27.59 4.86 43.78
N PHE A 59 28.66 4.11 44.06
CA PHE A 59 29.45 3.49 43.01
C PHE A 59 28.67 2.36 42.33
N GLN A 60 27.87 1.59 43.07
CA GLN A 60 26.96 0.59 42.52
C GLN A 60 25.92 1.22 41.58
N ASP A 61 25.24 2.28 42.01
CA ASP A 61 24.29 3.03 41.16
C ASP A 61 24.94 3.46 39.82
N LEU A 62 26.21 3.89 39.85
CA LEU A 62 26.98 4.26 38.66
C LEU A 62 27.36 3.05 37.78
N LEU A 63 27.74 1.92 38.39
CA LEU A 63 28.05 0.68 37.65
C LEU A 63 26.82 0.15 36.92
N ASP A 64 25.65 0.22 37.56
CA ASP A 64 24.38 -0.21 36.95
C ASP A 64 24.04 0.64 35.72
N ALA A 65 24.29 1.96 35.79
CA ALA A 65 24.13 2.86 34.64
C ALA A 65 25.15 2.59 33.51
N ILE A 66 26.42 2.36 33.83
CA ILE A 66 27.46 1.99 32.84
C ILE A 66 27.09 0.68 32.14
N HIS A 67 26.52 -0.28 32.87
CA HIS A 67 26.09 -1.55 32.31
C HIS A 67 24.86 -1.43 31.42
N ALA A 68 23.88 -0.59 31.80
CA ALA A 68 22.67 -0.36 31.01
C ALA A 68 23.01 0.25 29.64
N GLU A 69 23.95 1.20 29.62
CA GLU A 69 24.33 1.96 28.41
C GLU A 69 25.53 1.36 27.67
N LYS A 70 26.05 0.21 28.14
CA LYS A 70 27.30 -0.45 27.68
C LYS A 70 28.48 0.52 27.52
N GLY A 71 28.55 1.56 28.35
CA GLY A 71 29.44 2.69 28.14
C GLY A 71 29.15 3.86 29.08
N PHE A 72 29.86 4.97 28.89
CA PHE A 72 29.61 6.22 29.60
C PHE A 72 30.15 7.45 28.85
N ILE A 73 29.56 8.60 29.15
CA ILE A 73 30.11 9.90 28.77
C ILE A 73 30.65 10.60 30.01
N LEU A 74 31.96 10.85 30.04
CA LEU A 74 32.62 11.59 31.10
C LEU A 74 32.88 13.03 30.67
N LEU A 75 32.29 13.97 31.39
CA LEU A 75 32.58 15.39 31.27
C LEU A 75 33.51 15.80 32.41
N ALA A 76 34.54 16.59 32.09
CA ALA A 76 35.41 17.19 33.09
C ALA A 76 35.98 18.52 32.62
N THR A 77 36.03 19.50 33.52
CA THR A 77 36.71 20.78 33.30
C THR A 77 37.92 20.85 34.22
N LEU A 78 39.12 20.96 33.65
CA LEU A 78 40.37 20.88 34.40
C LEU A 78 41.35 22.00 34.08
N ARG A 79 42.13 22.39 35.07
CA ARG A 79 43.31 23.24 34.93
C ARG A 79 44.48 22.58 35.63
N GLN A 80 45.22 21.77 34.88
CA GLN A 80 46.34 20.99 35.37
C GLN A 80 47.66 21.77 35.32
N ALA A 81 48.56 21.51 36.29
CA ALA A 81 49.89 22.10 36.33
C ALA A 81 50.71 21.75 35.07
N LYS A 82 51.48 22.73 34.56
CA LYS A 82 52.22 22.61 33.29
C LYS A 82 53.14 21.38 33.28
N LYS A 83 53.05 20.55 32.23
CA LYS A 83 53.87 19.35 32.02
C LYS A 83 53.83 18.34 33.18
N SER A 84 52.79 18.35 34.01
CA SER A 84 52.57 17.36 35.07
C SER A 84 51.83 16.14 34.55
N ARG A 85 52.05 14.97 35.16
CA ARG A 85 51.22 13.77 34.98
C ARG A 85 50.24 13.72 36.14
N GLY A 86 48.96 13.45 35.87
CA GLY A 86 47.92 13.52 36.90
C GLY A 86 46.70 12.67 36.58
N THR A 87 46.27 11.88 37.56
CA THR A 87 45.14 10.95 37.47
C THR A 87 43.84 11.70 37.72
N LEU A 88 42.94 11.75 36.73
CA LEU A 88 41.63 12.39 36.87
C LEU A 88 40.70 11.53 37.73
N LEU A 89 40.62 10.24 37.43
CA LEU A 89 39.87 9.26 38.20
C LEU A 89 40.52 7.87 38.12
N ALA A 90 40.36 7.08 39.17
CA ALA A 90 40.85 5.71 39.24
C ALA A 90 39.92 4.82 40.06
N VAL A 91 39.76 3.57 39.63
CA VAL A 91 39.08 2.50 40.35
C VAL A 91 40.15 1.60 40.95
N GLU A 92 40.40 1.75 42.25
CA GLU A 92 41.44 1.02 42.98
C GLU A 92 40.85 -0.23 43.65
N GLN A 93 41.53 -1.38 43.56
CA GLN A 93 41.10 -2.57 44.30
C GLN A 93 41.31 -2.39 45.80
N LYS A 94 40.33 -2.83 46.62
CA LYS A 94 40.35 -2.68 48.08
C LYS A 94 41.44 -3.54 48.75
N ASP A 95 41.91 -4.58 48.06
CA ASP A 95 43.00 -5.46 48.50
C ASP A 95 44.41 -4.87 48.27
N GLY A 96 44.51 -3.73 47.58
CA GLY A 96 45.76 -3.06 47.27
C GLY A 96 46.54 -3.65 46.09
N SER A 97 45.93 -4.53 45.29
CA SER A 97 46.57 -5.19 44.14
C SER A 97 46.78 -4.28 42.92
N GLY A 98 46.21 -3.07 42.91
CA GLY A 98 46.40 -2.07 41.85
C GLY A 98 45.09 -1.36 41.47
N HIS A 99 45.06 -0.77 40.27
CA HIS A 99 43.85 -0.18 39.69
C HIS A 99 43.23 -1.09 38.62
N VAL A 100 41.89 -1.17 38.62
CA VAL A 100 41.08 -1.85 37.59
C VAL A 100 40.93 -0.94 36.38
N PHE A 101 40.74 0.36 36.63
CA PHE A 101 40.65 1.40 35.60
C PHE A 101 41.33 2.68 36.11
N SER A 102 42.09 3.37 35.26
CA SER A 102 42.60 4.70 35.59
C SER A 102 42.66 5.59 34.36
N LEU A 103 42.22 6.85 34.51
CA LEU A 103 42.30 7.88 33.48
C LEU A 103 43.36 8.91 33.88
N VAL A 104 44.46 8.97 33.14
CA VAL A 104 45.66 9.75 33.49
C VAL A 104 46.00 10.75 32.39
N SER A 105 45.99 12.04 32.72
CA SER A 105 46.48 13.09 31.83
C SER A 105 48.00 13.22 31.96
N ASN A 106 48.73 12.87 30.89
CA ASN A 106 50.18 12.85 30.85
C ASN A 106 50.75 14.07 30.13
N GLY A 107 50.93 15.16 30.88
CA GLY A 107 51.44 16.42 30.35
C GLY A 107 52.86 16.42 29.78
N LYS A 108 53.65 15.36 30.00
CA LYS A 108 54.99 15.23 29.40
C LYS A 108 54.93 14.62 28.01
N ALA A 109 54.04 13.64 27.81
CA ALA A 109 53.81 13.00 26.53
C ALA A 109 52.77 13.74 25.67
N GLY A 110 51.94 14.59 26.28
CA GLY A 110 50.84 15.25 25.59
C GLY A 110 49.59 14.39 25.45
N THR A 111 49.55 13.21 26.09
CA THR A 111 48.51 12.19 25.92
C THR A 111 47.49 12.17 27.06
N LEU A 112 46.32 11.58 26.79
CA LEU A 112 45.39 11.09 27.81
C LEU A 112 45.45 9.56 27.81
N ASP A 113 45.95 8.99 28.91
CA ASP A 113 46.19 7.56 29.07
C ASP A 113 45.01 6.88 29.79
N LEU A 114 44.37 5.91 29.16
CA LEU A 114 43.39 4.99 29.74
C LEU A 114 44.09 3.67 30.05
N SER A 115 44.15 3.30 31.34
CA SER A 115 44.74 2.02 31.75
C SER A 115 43.65 1.11 32.32
N LEU A 116 43.52 -0.08 31.76
CA LEU A 116 42.55 -1.10 32.15
C LEU A 116 43.27 -2.38 32.60
N SER A 117 42.80 -2.98 33.69
CA SER A 117 43.33 -4.24 34.22
C SER A 117 42.17 -5.25 34.38
N GLY A 118 42.14 -6.29 33.56
CA GLY A 118 41.14 -7.38 33.58
C GLY A 118 41.77 -8.72 33.18
N ASP A 119 41.36 -9.82 33.82
CA ASP A 119 41.85 -11.20 33.55
C ASP A 119 43.37 -11.39 33.50
N GLY A 120 44.11 -10.66 34.34
CA GLY A 120 45.57 -10.76 34.44
C GLY A 120 46.34 -10.09 33.28
N LYS A 121 45.66 -9.37 32.38
CA LYS A 121 46.27 -8.52 31.35
C LYS A 121 46.11 -7.04 31.74
N GLN A 122 47.18 -6.27 31.54
CA GLN A 122 47.16 -4.81 31.66
C GLN A 122 47.19 -4.21 30.26
N GLN A 123 46.18 -3.41 29.93
CA GLN A 123 46.12 -2.62 28.71
C GLN A 123 46.34 -1.14 29.03
N LEU A 124 47.13 -0.48 28.20
CA LEU A 124 47.34 0.97 28.23
C LEU A 124 47.00 1.52 26.86
N VAL A 125 46.00 2.40 26.79
CA VAL A 125 45.57 3.07 25.58
C VAL A 125 45.81 4.57 25.75
N SER A 126 46.61 5.15 24.87
CA SER A 126 46.99 6.57 24.95
C SER A 126 46.38 7.33 23.78
N VAL A 127 45.52 8.29 24.08
CA VAL A 127 45.02 9.25 23.07
C VAL A 127 46.08 10.33 22.89
N GLU A 128 46.66 10.39 21.69
CA GLU A 128 47.69 11.37 21.34
C GLU A 128 47.12 12.79 21.19
N ASP A 129 48.00 13.80 21.22
CA ASP A 129 47.68 15.24 21.02
C ASP A 129 46.63 15.90 21.94
N ALA A 130 46.17 15.24 23.00
CA ALA A 130 45.20 15.81 23.96
C ALA A 130 45.67 17.12 24.66
N LEU A 131 46.98 17.29 24.90
CA LEU A 131 47.63 18.51 25.41
C LEU A 131 46.90 19.21 26.59
N LEU A 132 46.47 18.45 27.60
CA LEU A 132 45.64 18.97 28.70
C LEU A 132 46.43 19.76 29.77
N ALA A 133 47.70 19.44 29.98
CA ALA A 133 48.54 20.02 31.04
C ALA A 133 49.22 21.35 30.65
N THR A 134 48.44 22.33 30.19
CA THR A 134 48.92 23.65 29.71
C THR A 134 48.95 24.73 30.79
N GLY A 135 48.33 24.48 31.95
CA GLY A 135 48.11 25.51 32.97
C GLY A 135 46.96 26.48 32.67
N HIS A 136 46.20 26.25 31.59
CA HIS A 136 44.93 26.91 31.28
C HIS A 136 43.76 25.95 31.53
N TRP A 137 42.53 26.48 31.58
CA TRP A 137 41.33 25.65 31.69
C TRP A 137 41.09 24.90 30.36
N LYS A 138 40.76 23.63 30.47
CA LYS A 138 40.41 22.74 29.36
C LYS A 138 39.13 21.98 29.73
N ASN A 139 38.24 21.85 28.76
CA ASN A 139 37.02 21.06 28.89
C ASN A 139 37.21 19.79 28.08
N ILE A 140 36.96 18.64 28.68
CA ILE A 140 37.02 17.36 27.98
C ILE A 140 35.64 16.69 27.98
N THR A 141 35.35 16.01 26.88
CA THR A 141 34.27 15.02 26.75
C THR A 141 34.93 13.72 26.34
N LEU A 142 34.90 12.71 27.21
CA LEU A 142 35.38 11.37 26.89
C LEU A 142 34.17 10.46 26.74
N PHE A 143 33.95 9.96 25.53
CA PHE A 143 32.91 9.00 25.19
C PHE A 143 33.55 7.61 25.14
N VAL A 144 33.06 6.68 25.96
CA VAL A 144 33.51 5.28 25.93
C VAL A 144 32.28 4.40 25.77
N GLN A 145 32.21 3.61 24.71
CA GLN A 145 31.10 2.68 24.46
C GLN A 145 31.67 1.39 23.91
N GLU A 146 31.35 0.28 24.57
CA GLU A 146 31.96 -1.03 24.34
C GLU A 146 33.50 -0.97 24.33
N ASP A 147 34.15 -1.20 23.19
CA ASP A 147 35.59 -1.17 23.00
C ASP A 147 36.09 0.15 22.38
N ARG A 148 35.22 1.12 22.11
CA ARG A 148 35.62 2.41 21.49
C ARG A 148 35.73 3.51 22.53
N ALA A 149 36.84 4.24 22.51
CA ALA A 149 37.05 5.46 23.30
C ALA A 149 37.35 6.67 22.40
N GLN A 150 36.52 7.71 22.49
CA GLN A 150 36.66 8.95 21.74
C GLN A 150 36.79 10.14 22.69
N LEU A 151 37.83 10.95 22.49
CA LEU A 151 38.09 12.13 23.31
C LEU A 151 37.88 13.41 22.50
N TYR A 152 37.15 14.35 23.08
CA TYR A 152 37.03 15.72 22.59
C TYR A 152 37.65 16.69 23.60
N VAL A 153 38.49 17.59 23.12
CA VAL A 153 39.05 18.70 23.91
C VAL A 153 38.43 20.00 23.42
N GLY A 154 37.45 20.53 24.16
CA GLY A 154 36.57 21.57 23.63
C GLY A 154 35.61 20.98 22.58
N CYS A 155 35.75 21.40 21.33
CA CYS A 155 34.98 20.91 20.17
C CYS A 155 35.84 20.09 19.19
N GLU A 156 37.12 19.91 19.48
CA GLU A 156 38.06 19.22 18.60
C GLU A 156 38.12 17.73 18.97
N LYS A 157 37.86 16.85 18.00
CA LYS A 157 37.98 15.39 18.15
C LYS A 157 39.44 14.99 18.08
N MET A 158 39.91 14.21 19.06
CA MET A 158 41.25 13.62 19.06
C MET A 158 41.23 12.24 18.37
N GLU A 159 42.40 11.61 18.18
CA GLU A 159 42.47 10.26 17.61
C GLU A 159 41.63 9.24 18.39
N ASN A 160 40.95 8.36 17.66
CA ASN A 160 40.16 7.28 18.26
C ASN A 160 41.10 6.27 18.93
N ALA A 161 40.68 5.77 20.09
CA ALA A 161 41.39 4.78 20.85
C ALA A 161 40.51 3.53 20.98
N GLU A 162 41.04 2.36 20.59
CA GLU A 162 40.36 1.07 20.75
C GLU A 162 40.85 0.36 22.03
N LEU A 163 39.90 -0.18 22.79
CA LEU A 163 40.11 -1.00 23.98
C LEU A 163 40.13 -2.48 23.56
N ASP A 164 41.01 -3.29 24.13
CA ASP A 164 41.12 -4.72 23.80
C ASP A 164 39.99 -5.51 24.48
N ILE A 165 39.39 -4.92 25.52
CA ILE A 165 38.33 -5.48 26.35
C ILE A 165 37.22 -4.42 26.45
N PRO A 166 35.97 -4.75 26.10
CA PRO A 166 34.85 -3.83 26.24
C PRO A 166 34.70 -3.30 27.68
N ILE A 167 34.40 -2.02 27.81
CA ILE A 167 34.43 -1.28 29.09
C ILE A 167 33.47 -1.88 30.14
N GLN A 168 32.33 -2.43 29.72
CA GLN A 168 31.35 -3.12 30.56
C GLN A 168 31.87 -4.44 31.16
N ASN A 169 32.85 -5.09 30.53
CA ASN A 169 33.50 -6.28 31.08
C ASN A 169 34.56 -5.90 32.13
N ILE A 170 35.05 -4.66 32.10
CA ILE A 170 35.95 -4.12 33.12
C ILE A 170 35.16 -3.57 34.32
N PHE A 171 34.07 -2.85 34.06
CA PHE A 171 33.17 -2.29 35.07
C PHE A 171 32.06 -3.26 35.48
N THR A 172 32.38 -4.51 35.84
CA THR A 172 31.40 -5.54 36.21
C THR A 172 30.44 -5.10 37.31
N ARG A 173 29.19 -5.58 37.29
CA ARG A 173 28.14 -5.24 38.28
C ARG A 173 28.59 -5.39 39.74
N ASP A 174 29.41 -6.38 40.07
CA ASP A 174 29.85 -6.61 41.46
C ASP A 174 31.10 -5.79 41.88
N LEU A 175 31.63 -4.93 41.00
CA LEU A 175 32.92 -4.25 41.19
C LEU A 175 32.95 -3.32 42.42
N ALA A 176 31.81 -2.74 42.82
CA ALA A 176 31.76 -1.88 44.01
C ALA A 176 32.06 -2.65 45.32
N SER A 177 31.86 -3.98 45.33
CA SER A 177 32.18 -4.82 46.48
C SER A 177 33.69 -4.99 46.70
N SER A 178 34.47 -5.03 45.61
CA SER A 178 35.90 -5.37 45.60
C SER A 178 36.82 -4.18 45.29
N ALA A 179 36.31 -3.08 44.73
CA ALA A 179 37.07 -1.89 44.36
C ALA A 179 36.39 -0.58 44.81
N SER A 180 37.13 0.52 44.74
CA SER A 180 36.66 1.86 45.13
C SER A 180 37.04 2.91 44.08
N LEU A 181 36.05 3.69 43.63
CA LEU A 181 36.24 4.82 42.74
C LEU A 181 36.80 6.04 43.51
N ARG A 182 37.92 6.58 43.01
CA ARG A 182 38.67 7.73 43.56
C ARG A 182 38.82 8.81 42.49
N ILE A 183 38.72 10.07 42.91
CA ILE A 183 38.98 11.25 42.08
C ILE A 183 40.34 11.86 42.45
N ALA A 184 41.08 12.37 41.46
CA ALA A 184 42.37 13.07 41.62
C ALA A 184 43.53 12.26 42.24
N LYS A 185 43.26 11.05 42.77
CA LYS A 185 44.25 10.17 43.39
C LYS A 185 44.74 9.14 42.38
N GLY A 186 46.05 9.01 42.27
CA GLY A 186 46.71 8.02 41.42
C GLY A 186 47.80 7.27 42.19
N GLY A 187 48.67 6.59 41.45
CA GLY A 187 49.84 5.89 42.00
C GLY A 187 50.89 6.84 42.62
N VAL A 188 52.05 6.28 43.00
CA VAL A 188 53.05 6.91 43.91
C VAL A 188 53.59 8.28 43.48
N ASN A 189 53.36 8.77 42.25
CA ASN A 189 53.63 10.15 41.84
C ASN A 189 52.62 10.71 40.81
N ASP A 190 51.44 10.10 40.71
CA ASP A 190 50.47 10.38 39.64
C ASP A 190 49.20 11.08 40.16
N ASN A 191 49.22 11.63 41.38
CA ASN A 191 48.13 12.45 41.91
C ASN A 191 47.94 13.71 41.05
N PHE A 192 46.68 14.07 40.78
CA PHE A 192 46.36 15.27 40.01
C PHE A 192 46.76 16.54 40.76
N GLN A 193 47.54 17.38 40.09
CA GLN A 193 47.96 18.69 40.59
C GLN A 193 47.29 19.79 39.77
N GLY A 194 46.27 20.42 40.34
CA GLY A 194 45.53 21.46 39.63
C GLY A 194 44.16 21.75 40.22
N LEU A 195 43.27 22.23 39.35
CA LEU A 195 41.87 22.50 39.68
C LEU A 195 40.96 21.63 38.81
N LEU A 196 39.90 21.11 39.41
CA LEU A 196 38.86 20.31 38.76
C LEU A 196 37.49 20.94 39.01
N GLN A 197 36.62 20.90 38.01
CA GLN A 197 35.23 21.36 38.02
C GLN A 197 34.41 20.42 37.11
N ASN A 198 33.14 20.20 37.43
CA ASN A 198 32.19 19.39 36.64
C ASN A 198 32.70 18.01 36.24
N VAL A 199 33.23 17.22 37.18
CA VAL A 199 33.65 15.85 36.89
C VAL A 199 32.44 14.94 37.06
N ARG A 200 31.73 14.68 35.95
CA ARG A 200 30.43 14.01 35.94
C ARG A 200 30.34 12.93 34.87
N PHE A 201 29.71 11.82 35.23
CA PHE A 201 29.23 10.84 34.27
C PHE A 201 27.82 11.21 33.84
N VAL A 202 27.54 11.12 32.55
CA VAL A 202 26.24 11.43 31.95
C VAL A 202 25.78 10.24 31.14
N PHE A 203 24.51 9.90 31.31
CA PHE A 203 23.81 8.77 30.67
C PHE A 203 22.49 9.28 30.08
N ARG A 204 21.82 8.50 29.22
CA ARG A 204 20.58 8.90 28.52
C ARG A 204 20.69 10.18 27.68
N THR A 205 21.87 10.44 27.11
CA THR A 205 22.10 11.56 26.19
C THR A 205 23.18 11.18 25.18
N THR A 206 23.12 11.71 23.97
CA THR A 206 24.07 11.42 22.91
C THR A 206 25.29 12.36 22.95
N LEU A 207 26.40 11.91 22.37
CA LEU A 207 27.62 12.69 22.24
C LEU A 207 27.37 13.97 21.42
N GLU A 208 26.57 13.87 20.37
CA GLU A 208 26.15 14.95 19.47
C GLU A 208 25.37 16.01 20.24
N THR A 209 24.44 15.60 21.11
CA THR A 209 23.65 16.49 21.96
C THR A 209 24.54 17.27 22.93
N ILE A 210 25.52 16.60 23.56
CA ILE A 210 26.49 17.24 24.47
C ILE A 210 27.37 18.26 23.72
N LEU A 211 27.85 17.92 22.52
CA LEU A 211 28.70 18.81 21.72
C LEU A 211 27.90 20.01 21.20
N ARG A 212 26.66 19.80 20.73
CA ARG A 212 25.73 20.86 20.32
C ARG A 212 25.44 21.83 21.47
N ASN A 213 25.14 21.32 22.66
CA ASN A 213 24.90 22.13 23.86
C ASN A 213 26.15 22.90 24.33
N LYS A 214 27.35 22.47 23.95
CA LYS A 214 28.61 23.19 24.19
C LYS A 214 28.91 24.24 23.12
N GLY A 215 28.03 24.43 22.13
CA GLY A 215 28.21 25.38 21.04
C GLY A 215 29.21 24.92 19.98
N CYS A 216 29.46 23.61 19.88
CA CYS A 216 30.23 23.03 18.80
C CYS A 216 29.35 22.95 17.55
N SER A 217 29.68 23.71 16.51
CA SER A 217 29.01 23.61 15.20
C SER A 217 29.27 22.23 14.59
N SER A 218 28.24 21.58 14.05
CA SER A 218 28.47 20.49 13.09
C SER A 218 29.19 21.10 11.89
N SER A 219 30.44 20.70 11.68
CA SER A 219 31.25 21.11 10.55
C SER A 219 31.86 19.87 9.91
N THR A 220 31.17 19.29 8.96
CA THR A 220 31.78 18.71 7.76
C THR A 220 31.53 19.66 6.60
N SER A 221 32.15 20.84 6.71
CA SER A 221 32.35 21.81 5.63
C SER A 221 33.49 22.73 6.04
N ALA A 222 34.72 22.26 5.85
CA ALA A 222 35.90 23.12 5.87
C ALA A 222 36.75 22.81 4.63
N ILE A 223 36.51 23.63 3.61
CA ILE A 223 37.40 23.87 2.48
C ILE A 223 38.82 24.10 3.00
N ILE A 224 39.74 23.18 2.71
CA ILE A 224 41.17 23.42 2.85
C ILE A 224 41.61 24.28 1.66
N THR A 225 41.60 25.60 1.83
CA THR A 225 42.51 26.48 1.09
C THR A 225 43.88 26.41 1.75
N LEU A 226 44.71 25.47 1.29
CA LEU A 226 46.15 25.55 1.50
C LEU A 226 46.75 26.45 0.42
N ASP A 227 47.08 27.67 0.83
CA ASP A 227 48.06 28.49 0.13
C ASP A 227 49.34 27.67 -0.10
N ASN A 228 49.78 27.70 -1.34
CA ASN A 228 50.93 26.99 -1.87
C ASN A 228 52.24 27.67 -1.42
N PRO A 229 53.21 26.94 -0.85
CA PRO A 229 54.59 27.29 -1.10
C PRO A 229 55.42 26.04 -1.40
N MET A 230 55.60 25.73 -2.69
CA MET A 230 56.70 24.88 -3.16
C MET A 230 57.87 25.73 -3.69
N ASN A 231 58.95 25.65 -2.92
CA ASN A 231 60.36 25.55 -3.30
C ASN A 231 61.14 26.74 -3.90
N GLY A 232 62.16 27.13 -3.11
CA GLY A 232 63.46 27.58 -3.61
C GLY A 232 64.59 26.95 -2.77
N SER A 233 65.34 26.03 -3.39
CA SER A 233 66.72 25.59 -3.06
C SER A 233 66.93 24.25 -2.31
N SER A 234 67.35 23.25 -3.10
CA SER A 234 68.10 22.01 -2.75
C SER A 234 69.44 22.28 -2.00
N PRO A 235 70.10 21.31 -1.31
CA PRO A 235 70.63 20.08 -1.96
C PRO A 235 70.84 18.77 -1.15
N ALA A 236 70.98 17.69 -1.95
CA ALA A 236 71.74 16.44 -1.76
C ALA A 236 71.21 15.43 -0.72
N ILE A 237 70.99 14.16 -1.06
CA ILE A 237 72.03 13.17 -1.43
C ILE A 237 71.49 12.13 -2.42
N ARG A 238 72.33 11.79 -3.40
CA ARG A 238 72.15 10.74 -4.42
C ARG A 238 72.38 9.33 -3.86
N THR A 239 71.74 8.33 -4.46
CA THR A 239 72.38 7.23 -5.25
C THR A 239 71.26 6.40 -5.92
N ASN A 240 71.06 6.53 -7.23
CA ASN A 240 71.61 5.68 -8.31
C ASN A 240 71.04 4.24 -8.40
N TYR A 241 70.00 4.06 -9.23
CA TYR A 241 70.05 3.04 -10.30
C TYR A 241 69.24 3.51 -11.51
N ILE A 242 69.82 3.32 -12.70
CA ILE A 242 69.39 3.86 -14.00
C ILE A 242 68.72 2.75 -14.81
N GLY A 243 67.53 3.06 -15.34
CA GLY A 243 67.21 2.86 -16.75
C GLY A 243 66.54 1.55 -17.16
N HIS A 244 65.22 1.60 -17.34
CA HIS A 244 64.59 1.29 -18.63
C HIS A 244 63.32 2.14 -18.78
N LYS A 245 63.24 2.93 -19.86
CA LYS A 245 62.02 3.61 -20.28
C LYS A 245 61.09 2.58 -20.89
N THR A 246 60.02 2.25 -20.19
CA THR A 246 58.77 1.77 -20.76
C THR A 246 57.67 2.73 -20.33
N LYS A 247 56.85 3.16 -21.31
CA LYS A 247 55.51 3.67 -21.05
C LYS A 247 54.72 2.53 -20.38
N ASP A 248 53.92 2.87 -19.39
CA ASP A 248 53.27 2.00 -18.39
C ASP A 248 54.15 1.55 -17.21
N ILE A 249 53.94 2.25 -16.08
CA ILE A 249 54.21 1.78 -14.71
C ILE A 249 52.88 1.54 -13.95
N GLN A 250 51.73 1.66 -14.60
CA GLN A 250 50.41 1.30 -14.05
C GLN A 250 50.11 -0.21 -14.16
N ALA A 251 51.14 -1.06 -14.13
CA ALA A 251 50.99 -2.51 -14.27
C ALA A 251 51.83 -3.33 -13.26
N VAL A 252 52.34 -2.72 -12.17
CA VAL A 252 53.06 -3.48 -11.11
C VAL A 252 52.49 -3.30 -9.70
N CYS A 253 51.56 -2.37 -9.46
CA CYS A 253 50.62 -2.45 -8.34
C CYS A 253 49.22 -2.21 -8.89
N GLY A 254 48.49 -3.30 -9.15
CA GLY A 254 47.13 -3.28 -9.71
C GLY A 254 46.04 -3.04 -8.68
N PHE A 255 46.38 -2.51 -7.51
CA PHE A 255 45.42 -2.06 -6.51
C PHE A 255 45.90 -0.72 -5.92
N SER A 256 45.00 0.26 -5.82
CA SER A 256 45.20 1.50 -5.08
C SER A 256 45.32 1.20 -3.57
N CYS A 257 45.88 2.14 -2.79
CA CYS A 257 45.91 1.99 -1.32
C CYS A 257 44.50 1.86 -0.74
N ASP A 258 43.49 2.47 -1.38
CA ASP A 258 42.09 2.39 -0.98
C ASP A 258 41.48 1.03 -1.33
N GLU A 259 41.81 0.44 -2.49
CA GLU A 259 41.41 -0.92 -2.85
C GLU A 259 42.06 -1.98 -1.94
N LEU A 260 43.33 -1.78 -1.55
CA LEU A 260 43.99 -2.63 -0.54
C LEU A 260 43.37 -2.46 0.86
N THR A 261 42.86 -1.26 1.18
CA THR A 261 42.18 -0.96 2.45
C THR A 261 40.80 -1.60 2.48
N ASN A 262 40.02 -1.50 1.39
CA ASN A 262 38.73 -2.17 1.24
C ASN A 262 38.88 -3.69 1.26
N MET A 263 39.91 -4.24 0.61
CA MET A 263 40.19 -5.68 0.67
C MET A 263 40.66 -6.13 2.07
N PHE A 264 41.24 -5.22 2.88
CA PHE A 264 41.58 -5.47 4.28
C PHE A 264 40.33 -5.42 5.19
N VAL A 265 39.38 -4.51 4.90
CA VAL A 265 38.06 -4.43 5.54
C VAL A 265 37.23 -5.68 5.21
N GLU A 266 37.24 -6.14 3.96
CA GLU A 266 36.61 -7.42 3.56
C GLU A 266 37.26 -8.61 4.27
N LEU A 267 38.59 -8.67 4.38
CA LEU A 267 39.30 -9.71 5.14
C LEU A 267 39.02 -9.64 6.65
N GLN A 268 38.76 -8.44 7.21
CA GLN A 268 38.30 -8.26 8.60
C GLN A 268 36.84 -8.71 8.78
N GLY A 269 35.96 -8.44 7.81
CA GLY A 269 34.59 -8.95 7.78
C GLY A 269 34.53 -10.47 7.68
N LEU A 270 35.34 -11.06 6.80
CA LEU A 270 35.51 -12.51 6.69
C LEU A 270 36.14 -13.10 7.95
N ARG A 271 37.07 -12.40 8.60
CA ARG A 271 37.65 -12.84 9.87
C ARG A 271 36.62 -12.80 11.00
N SER A 272 35.78 -11.77 11.08
CA SER A 272 34.65 -11.65 12.00
C SER A 272 33.64 -12.78 11.79
N MET A 273 33.27 -13.06 10.55
CA MET A 273 32.38 -14.17 10.20
C MET A 273 33.02 -15.52 10.53
N VAL A 274 34.31 -15.72 10.23
CA VAL A 274 35.04 -16.95 10.56
C VAL A 274 35.17 -17.13 12.07
N THR A 275 35.45 -16.08 12.85
CA THR A 275 35.50 -16.16 14.32
C THR A 275 34.13 -16.36 14.92
N THR A 276 33.08 -15.76 14.36
CA THR A 276 31.69 -15.97 14.79
C THR A 276 31.22 -17.38 14.46
N LEU A 277 31.55 -17.90 13.28
CA LEU A 277 31.35 -19.30 12.90
C LEU A 277 32.18 -20.24 13.79
N GLN A 278 33.42 -19.89 14.12
CA GLN A 278 34.29 -20.70 14.95
C GLN A 278 33.85 -20.71 16.42
N ASP A 279 33.31 -19.60 16.94
CA ASP A 279 32.72 -19.50 18.28
C ASP A 279 31.34 -20.17 18.33
N ARG A 280 30.49 -20.03 17.30
CA ARG A 280 29.22 -20.78 17.18
C ARG A 280 29.48 -22.28 17.04
N VAL A 281 30.46 -22.70 16.24
CA VAL A 281 30.87 -24.11 16.13
C VAL A 281 31.48 -24.61 17.43
N ARG A 282 32.31 -23.81 18.13
CA ARG A 282 32.86 -24.19 19.45
C ARG A 282 31.75 -24.33 20.48
N LYS A 283 30.79 -23.42 20.52
CA LYS A 283 29.62 -23.45 21.42
C LYS A 283 28.72 -24.66 21.12
N VAL A 284 28.46 -24.96 19.84
CA VAL A 284 27.76 -26.18 19.41
C VAL A 284 28.56 -27.44 19.73
N THR A 285 29.89 -27.40 19.69
CA THR A 285 30.75 -28.54 20.07
C THR A 285 30.75 -28.78 21.58
N GLU A 286 30.78 -27.71 22.39
CA GLU A 286 30.69 -27.75 23.85
C GLU A 286 29.29 -28.19 24.31
N GLU A 287 28.23 -27.68 23.69
CA GLU A 287 26.85 -28.10 23.90
C GLU A 287 26.64 -29.55 23.47
N ASN A 288 27.21 -29.99 22.34
CA ASN A 288 27.19 -31.39 21.92
C ASN A 288 28.01 -32.31 22.82
N GLU A 289 29.13 -31.86 23.42
CA GLU A 289 29.89 -32.63 24.42
C GLU A 289 29.13 -32.77 25.74
N LEU A 290 28.37 -31.74 26.14
CA LEU A 290 27.46 -31.77 27.28
C LEU A 290 26.26 -32.70 27.02
N ILE A 291 25.67 -32.65 25.83
CA ILE A 291 24.59 -33.55 25.40
C ILE A 291 25.10 -35.01 25.27
N ALA A 292 26.31 -35.23 24.76
CA ALA A 292 26.92 -36.57 24.64
C ALA A 292 27.28 -37.21 26.00
N LYS A 293 27.47 -36.40 27.06
CA LYS A 293 27.67 -36.91 28.44
C LYS A 293 26.36 -37.23 29.15
N VAL A 294 25.27 -36.55 28.79
CA VAL A 294 23.93 -36.75 29.37
C VAL A 294 23.15 -37.86 28.66
N VAL A 295 23.31 -38.00 27.34
CA VAL A 295 22.68 -39.04 26.53
C VAL A 295 23.75 -40.10 26.25
N GLN A 296 23.64 -41.31 26.83
CA GLN A 296 24.51 -42.43 26.51
C GLN A 296 24.27 -42.91 25.05
N ILE A 297 24.77 -42.16 24.07
CA ILE A 297 24.59 -42.42 22.65
C ILE A 297 25.64 -43.43 22.19
N THR A 298 25.23 -44.68 22.03
CA THR A 298 25.97 -45.65 21.19
C THR A 298 25.71 -45.36 19.71
N PRO A 299 26.70 -45.54 18.80
CA PRO A 299 26.53 -45.23 17.38
C PRO A 299 25.33 -45.95 16.75
N GLY A 300 24.48 -45.21 16.04
CA GLY A 300 23.35 -45.74 15.25
C GLY A 300 21.95 -45.47 15.78
N VAL A 301 21.77 -44.79 16.92
CA VAL A 301 20.44 -44.34 17.40
C VAL A 301 19.97 -43.08 16.67
N CYS A 302 18.65 -42.91 16.54
CA CYS A 302 17.96 -41.76 15.96
C CYS A 302 17.03 -41.13 17.01
N ILE A 303 16.76 -39.83 16.92
CA ILE A 303 15.85 -39.13 17.82
C ILE A 303 14.71 -38.53 16.98
N HIS A 304 13.47 -38.74 17.41
CA HIS A 304 12.28 -38.17 16.76
C HIS A 304 11.24 -37.78 17.83
N ASN A 305 10.76 -36.53 17.79
CA ASN A 305 9.86 -35.91 18.78
C ASN A 305 10.29 -36.11 20.26
N GLY A 306 11.58 -35.99 20.54
CA GLY A 306 12.13 -36.12 21.89
C GLY A 306 12.29 -37.56 22.41
N ILE A 307 11.96 -38.58 21.61
CA ILE A 307 12.11 -40.01 21.96
C ILE A 307 13.29 -40.63 21.20
N LEU A 308 14.10 -41.43 21.90
CA LEU A 308 15.31 -42.05 21.37
C LEU A 308 15.05 -43.47 20.85
N HIS A 309 15.29 -43.69 19.56
CA HIS A 309 15.08 -44.95 18.84
C HIS A 309 16.41 -45.60 18.44
N LYS A 310 16.54 -46.92 18.61
CA LYS A 310 17.74 -47.70 18.27
C LYS A 310 17.86 -47.96 16.78
N ASN A 311 19.08 -48.26 16.32
CA ASN A 311 19.32 -48.58 14.93
C ASN A 311 18.47 -49.78 14.48
N LYS A 312 17.77 -49.63 13.36
CA LYS A 312 16.76 -50.54 12.77
C LYS A 312 15.46 -50.68 13.56
N GLU A 313 15.24 -49.84 14.56
CA GLU A 313 13.95 -49.78 15.26
C GLU A 313 12.93 -49.09 14.36
N GLU A 314 11.77 -49.73 14.19
CA GLU A 314 10.65 -49.21 13.42
C GLU A 314 9.56 -48.75 14.40
N TRP A 315 8.98 -47.57 14.17
CA TRP A 315 7.90 -47.01 14.98
C TRP A 315 6.94 -46.22 14.11
N THR A 316 5.68 -46.18 14.47
CA THR A 316 4.65 -45.40 13.78
C THR A 316 4.48 -44.05 14.46
N ILE A 317 4.57 -42.95 13.69
CA ILE A 317 4.33 -41.60 14.19
C ILE A 317 2.83 -41.37 14.36
N ASP A 318 2.04 -41.81 13.37
CA ASP A 318 0.59 -41.72 13.32
C ASP A 318 0.02 -42.95 12.60
N SER A 319 -1.29 -42.99 12.40
CA SER A 319 -1.99 -44.09 11.70
C SER A 319 -1.43 -44.37 10.29
N CYS A 320 -0.74 -43.40 9.67
CA CYS A 320 -0.35 -43.38 8.27
C CYS A 320 1.16 -43.35 8.00
N THR A 321 2.00 -43.22 9.03
CA THR A 321 3.43 -42.94 8.85
C THR A 321 4.24 -43.87 9.72
N GLU A 322 5.02 -44.73 9.07
CA GLU A 322 5.91 -45.69 9.74
C GLU A 322 7.36 -45.29 9.49
N CYS A 323 8.12 -45.12 10.55
CA CYS A 323 9.49 -44.66 10.52
C CYS A 323 10.43 -45.72 11.01
N THR A 324 11.65 -45.69 10.47
CA THR A 324 12.67 -46.67 10.77
C THR A 324 13.98 -45.92 10.99
N CYS A 325 14.67 -46.18 12.08
CA CYS A 325 15.98 -45.60 12.30
C CYS A 325 17.01 -46.39 11.50
N GLN A 326 17.70 -45.79 10.54
CA GLN A 326 18.79 -46.41 9.80
C GLN A 326 20.06 -45.59 9.96
N ASN A 327 21.00 -46.10 10.75
CA ASN A 327 22.33 -45.52 10.97
C ASN A 327 22.27 -44.03 11.34
N SER A 328 21.51 -43.72 12.38
CA SER A 328 21.31 -42.35 12.89
C SER A 328 20.53 -41.40 11.98
N ALA A 329 19.91 -41.90 10.91
CA ALA A 329 18.90 -41.20 10.13
C ALA A 329 17.51 -41.84 10.31
N THR A 330 16.52 -41.04 10.68
CA THR A 330 15.11 -41.48 10.73
C THR A 330 14.54 -41.48 9.31
N ILE A 331 14.15 -42.65 8.82
CA ILE A 331 13.56 -42.82 7.49
C ILE A 331 12.10 -43.20 7.65
N CYS A 332 11.21 -42.28 7.29
CA CYS A 332 9.77 -42.43 7.37
C CYS A 332 9.16 -42.78 6.02
N ARG A 333 8.27 -43.78 6.00
CA ARG A 333 7.44 -44.18 4.88
C ARG A 333 5.97 -43.89 5.21
N LYS A 334 5.29 -43.16 4.33
CA LYS A 334 3.83 -43.00 4.38
C LYS A 334 3.15 -44.21 3.76
N VAL A 335 2.21 -44.81 4.48
CA VAL A 335 1.37 -45.91 3.99
C VAL A 335 0.54 -45.41 2.82
N SER A 336 0.67 -46.05 1.67
CA SER A 336 -0.09 -45.71 0.45
C SER A 336 -1.38 -46.51 0.41
N CYS A 337 -2.53 -45.84 0.39
CA CYS A 337 -3.83 -46.49 0.37
C CYS A 337 -4.24 -46.96 -1.04
N PRO A 338 -4.98 -48.08 -1.16
CA PRO A 338 -5.59 -48.50 -2.42
C PRO A 338 -6.65 -47.47 -2.87
N LEU A 339 -6.76 -47.23 -4.18
CA LEU A 339 -7.80 -46.36 -4.73
C LEU A 339 -9.19 -46.98 -4.50
N MET A 340 -10.07 -46.26 -3.80
CA MET A 340 -11.42 -46.72 -3.47
C MET A 340 -12.46 -46.14 -4.44
N PRO A 341 -13.40 -46.96 -4.96
CA PRO A 341 -14.28 -46.57 -6.07
C PRO A 341 -15.64 -46.02 -5.60
N CYS A 342 -15.66 -45.13 -4.62
CA CYS A 342 -16.89 -44.47 -4.20
C CYS A 342 -16.63 -43.01 -3.80
N SER A 343 -17.65 -42.16 -3.94
CA SER A 343 -17.58 -40.73 -3.67
C SER A 343 -17.77 -40.34 -2.19
N ASN A 344 -18.26 -41.25 -1.33
CA ASN A 344 -18.51 -40.97 0.09
C ASN A 344 -17.67 -41.87 1.00
N ALA A 345 -16.36 -41.94 0.72
CA ALA A 345 -15.43 -42.73 1.51
C ALA A 345 -14.96 -41.90 2.72
N THR A 346 -15.29 -42.36 3.93
CA THR A 346 -14.84 -41.74 5.18
C THR A 346 -13.75 -42.58 5.83
N VAL A 347 -12.81 -41.90 6.51
CA VAL A 347 -11.74 -42.52 7.28
C VAL A 347 -12.23 -42.69 8.72
N PRO A 348 -12.36 -43.92 9.25
CA PRO A 348 -12.71 -44.12 10.65
C PRO A 348 -11.56 -43.69 11.57
N ASP A 349 -11.89 -43.16 12.75
CA ASP A 349 -10.89 -42.70 13.73
C ASP A 349 -9.87 -43.80 14.06
N GLY A 350 -8.59 -43.50 13.81
CA GLY A 350 -7.46 -44.38 14.11
C GLY A 350 -6.98 -45.28 12.96
N GLU A 351 -7.61 -45.25 11.76
CA GLU A 351 -7.13 -45.95 10.57
C GLU A 351 -6.63 -44.99 9.48
N CYS A 352 -5.68 -45.44 8.64
CA CYS A 352 -5.09 -44.57 7.61
C CYS A 352 -5.88 -44.47 6.31
N CYS A 353 -6.63 -45.53 5.95
CA CYS A 353 -7.21 -45.65 4.61
C CYS A 353 -8.75 -45.56 4.63
N PRO A 354 -9.35 -44.76 3.74
CA PRO A 354 -10.80 -44.54 3.72
C PRO A 354 -11.58 -45.79 3.29
N ARG A 355 -12.80 -45.97 3.82
CA ARG A 355 -13.73 -47.04 3.42
C ARG A 355 -15.06 -46.47 2.95
N CYS A 356 -15.69 -47.17 2.01
CA CYS A 356 -16.99 -46.83 1.46
C CYS A 356 -18.14 -47.39 2.31
N TRP A 357 -19.07 -46.53 2.73
CA TRP A 357 -20.39 -46.97 3.21
C TRP A 357 -21.48 -46.79 2.14
N PRO A 358 -22.50 -47.67 2.09
CA PRO A 358 -23.46 -47.64 1.00
C PRO A 358 -24.63 -46.66 1.21
N SER A 359 -25.00 -46.02 0.09
CA SER A 359 -26.29 -45.38 -0.27
C SER A 359 -26.48 -43.90 0.18
N ASP A 360 -27.02 -42.96 -0.62
CA ASP A 360 -27.62 -42.97 -1.98
C ASP A 360 -27.60 -41.53 -2.59
N TYR A 361 -27.73 -41.47 -3.93
CA TYR A 361 -28.08 -40.35 -4.82
C TYR A 361 -26.99 -39.36 -5.29
N ALA A 362 -26.62 -39.47 -6.57
CA ALA A 362 -26.36 -38.35 -7.47
C ALA A 362 -26.48 -38.79 -8.96
N ASP A 363 -27.43 -38.18 -9.68
CA ASP A 363 -27.37 -37.86 -11.11
C ASP A 363 -25.99 -37.22 -11.46
N ASP A 364 -25.29 -37.44 -12.56
CA ASP A 364 -25.67 -37.34 -13.97
C ASP A 364 -24.62 -38.04 -14.87
N GLY A 365 -25.04 -38.50 -16.06
CA GLY A 365 -24.37 -39.44 -16.98
C GLY A 365 -23.05 -39.04 -17.67
N TRP A 366 -22.17 -38.28 -17.01
CA TRP A 366 -20.79 -38.04 -17.46
C TRP A 366 -19.84 -39.14 -16.96
N SER A 367 -18.85 -39.52 -17.78
CA SER A 367 -17.69 -40.26 -17.26
C SER A 367 -16.84 -39.35 -16.36
N PRO A 368 -16.04 -39.92 -15.45
CA PRO A 368 -14.96 -39.18 -14.80
C PRO A 368 -14.02 -38.53 -15.83
N TRP A 369 -13.40 -37.42 -15.44
CA TRP A 369 -12.34 -36.76 -16.21
C TRP A 369 -11.09 -37.64 -16.31
N SER A 370 -10.41 -37.59 -17.46
CA SER A 370 -9.08 -38.17 -17.61
C SER A 370 -8.03 -37.40 -16.82
N GLU A 371 -6.83 -37.97 -16.68
CA GLU A 371 -5.67 -37.24 -16.18
C GLU A 371 -5.34 -36.05 -17.09
N TRP A 372 -4.72 -35.02 -16.50
CA TRP A 372 -4.20 -33.85 -17.22
C TRP A 372 -3.02 -34.26 -18.10
N THR A 373 -2.97 -33.71 -19.31
CA THR A 373 -1.81 -33.83 -20.20
C THR A 373 -0.60 -33.09 -19.64
N SER A 374 0.60 -33.46 -20.07
CA SER A 374 1.82 -32.72 -19.76
C SER A 374 1.73 -31.27 -20.28
N CYS A 375 2.46 -30.35 -19.64
CA CYS A 375 2.42 -28.93 -20.00
C CYS A 375 2.77 -28.75 -21.49
N SER A 376 2.01 -27.93 -22.22
CA SER A 376 2.21 -27.71 -23.67
C SER A 376 3.57 -27.08 -24.02
N VAL A 377 4.24 -26.51 -23.01
CA VAL A 377 5.57 -25.93 -23.10
C VAL A 377 6.52 -26.67 -22.16
N THR A 378 7.81 -26.62 -22.46
CA THR A 378 8.88 -27.20 -21.60
C THR A 378 9.53 -26.17 -20.69
N CYS A 379 9.25 -24.89 -20.90
CA CYS A 379 9.70 -23.71 -20.14
C CYS A 379 8.63 -22.61 -20.36
N GLY A 380 8.48 -21.68 -19.44
CA GLY A 380 7.48 -20.61 -19.48
C GLY A 380 6.03 -21.06 -19.27
N ASN A 381 5.09 -20.19 -19.63
CA ASN A 381 3.65 -20.42 -19.54
C ASN A 381 3.14 -21.32 -20.67
N GLY A 382 2.47 -22.42 -20.31
CA GLY A 382 1.78 -23.31 -21.23
C GLY A 382 0.50 -23.84 -20.63
N ILE A 383 -0.11 -24.81 -21.29
CA ILE A 383 -1.47 -25.23 -21.01
C ILE A 383 -1.55 -26.76 -20.92
N GLN A 384 -2.30 -27.27 -19.95
CA GLN A 384 -2.65 -28.69 -19.83
C GLN A 384 -4.15 -28.89 -20.13
N GLN A 385 -4.49 -29.99 -20.76
CA GLN A 385 -5.88 -30.36 -21.10
C GLN A 385 -6.24 -31.76 -20.60
N ARG A 386 -7.51 -31.98 -20.23
CA ARG A 386 -8.09 -33.30 -19.93
C ARG A 386 -9.51 -33.43 -20.48
N GLY A 387 -9.96 -34.65 -20.74
CA GLY A 387 -11.27 -34.92 -21.37
C GLY A 387 -12.13 -35.90 -20.59
N ARG A 388 -13.46 -35.83 -20.77
CA ARG A 388 -14.44 -36.81 -20.28
C ARG A 388 -15.46 -37.15 -21.37
N SER A 389 -16.12 -38.29 -21.24
CA SER A 389 -17.04 -38.82 -22.27
C SER A 389 -18.47 -38.85 -21.72
N CYS A 390 -19.44 -38.41 -22.52
CA CYS A 390 -20.88 -38.56 -22.20
C CYS A 390 -21.39 -39.88 -22.80
N ASP A 391 -22.16 -40.66 -22.03
CA ASP A 391 -22.79 -41.87 -22.54
C ASP A 391 -24.18 -41.54 -23.12
N SER A 392 -24.22 -41.21 -24.41
CA SER A 392 -25.37 -40.59 -25.09
C SER A 392 -26.54 -41.54 -25.39
N LEU A 393 -26.59 -42.72 -24.78
CA LEU A 393 -27.64 -43.71 -25.03
C LEU A 393 -28.79 -43.66 -24.02
N ASN A 394 -28.65 -42.94 -22.89
CA ASN A 394 -29.74 -42.80 -21.91
C ASN A 394 -29.92 -41.42 -21.25
N ASN A 395 -28.96 -40.49 -21.29
CA ASN A 395 -29.10 -39.15 -20.67
C ASN A 395 -28.59 -38.02 -21.57
N ARG A 396 -29.10 -36.79 -21.38
CA ARG A 396 -28.54 -35.55 -21.94
C ARG A 396 -27.45 -35.05 -20.98
N CYS A 397 -26.24 -34.88 -21.48
CA CYS A 397 -25.13 -34.36 -20.68
C CYS A 397 -24.91 -32.87 -21.00
N GLU A 398 -25.02 -31.99 -19.99
CA GLU A 398 -24.71 -30.57 -20.11
C GLU A 398 -23.29 -30.25 -19.59
N GLY A 399 -22.61 -29.30 -20.25
CA GLY A 399 -21.23 -28.90 -19.98
C GLY A 399 -20.19 -29.43 -20.99
N SER A 400 -18.98 -28.88 -20.95
CA SER A 400 -17.90 -29.25 -21.88
C SER A 400 -17.34 -30.66 -21.61
N SER A 401 -16.96 -31.36 -22.67
CA SER A 401 -16.26 -32.65 -22.63
C SER A 401 -14.74 -32.51 -22.49
N VAL A 402 -14.22 -31.28 -22.53
CA VAL A 402 -12.79 -30.95 -22.42
C VAL A 402 -12.61 -29.79 -21.44
N GLN A 403 -11.63 -29.94 -20.55
CA GLN A 403 -11.23 -28.94 -19.57
C GLN A 403 -9.76 -28.59 -19.79
N THR A 404 -9.43 -27.31 -19.66
CA THR A 404 -8.10 -26.74 -19.97
C THR A 404 -7.61 -25.95 -18.75
N ARG A 405 -6.31 -26.00 -18.43
CA ARG A 405 -5.70 -25.24 -17.33
C ARG A 405 -4.28 -24.74 -17.60
N THR A 406 -3.99 -23.62 -16.96
CA THR A 406 -2.70 -23.02 -16.58
C THR A 406 -1.55 -23.97 -16.25
N CYS A 407 -0.38 -23.94 -16.88
CA CYS A 407 0.84 -24.51 -16.29
C CYS A 407 2.06 -23.62 -16.54
N HIS A 408 2.91 -23.45 -15.53
CA HIS A 408 4.13 -22.65 -15.62
C HIS A 408 5.36 -23.52 -15.30
N LEU A 409 6.37 -23.48 -16.15
CA LEU A 409 7.69 -24.09 -15.97
C LEU A 409 8.76 -22.99 -16.12
N GLN A 410 10.01 -23.24 -15.66
CA GLN A 410 11.13 -22.27 -15.66
C GLN A 410 11.21 -21.38 -16.91
N GLU A 411 11.67 -20.13 -16.80
CA GLU A 411 11.71 -19.17 -17.92
C GLU A 411 12.52 -19.64 -19.14
N CYS A 412 12.02 -19.37 -20.35
CA CYS A 412 12.66 -19.78 -21.60
C CYS A 412 13.77 -18.81 -22.05
N ASP A 413 14.95 -19.35 -22.38
CA ASP A 413 16.07 -18.60 -22.96
C ASP A 413 15.77 -18.18 -24.42
N LYS A 414 15.66 -16.87 -24.68
CA LYS A 414 15.16 -16.24 -25.93
C LYS A 414 16.07 -16.41 -27.17
N ARG A 415 17.15 -17.22 -27.13
CA ARG A 415 18.14 -17.35 -28.23
C ARG A 415 17.95 -18.57 -29.14
N PHE A 416 17.03 -19.50 -28.86
CA PHE A 416 16.96 -20.79 -29.58
C PHE A 416 15.67 -20.97 -30.40
N LYS A 417 15.85 -21.41 -31.66
CA LYS A 417 14.78 -21.80 -32.58
C LYS A 417 14.10 -23.11 -32.14
N GLN A 418 12.77 -23.13 -32.02
CA GLN A 418 12.00 -24.28 -31.54
C GLN A 418 11.09 -24.85 -32.64
N ASP A 419 11.36 -26.09 -33.06
CA ASP A 419 10.55 -26.82 -34.04
C ASP A 419 9.27 -27.38 -33.38
N GLY A 420 8.20 -27.50 -34.16
CA GLY A 420 6.90 -27.97 -33.69
C GLY A 420 6.86 -29.46 -33.40
N GLY A 421 6.35 -29.84 -32.23
CA GLY A 421 6.10 -31.21 -31.82
C GLY A 421 4.60 -31.53 -31.67
N TRP A 422 4.23 -32.77 -31.97
CA TRP A 422 2.86 -33.24 -31.82
C TRP A 422 2.51 -33.50 -30.35
N SER A 423 1.30 -33.15 -29.92
CA SER A 423 0.73 -33.61 -28.66
C SER A 423 0.46 -35.11 -28.68
N HIS A 424 0.25 -35.67 -27.48
CA HIS A 424 -0.22 -37.03 -27.36
C HIS A 424 -1.56 -37.20 -28.09
N TRP A 425 -1.71 -38.31 -28.81
CA TRP A 425 -2.96 -38.64 -29.46
C TRP A 425 -4.10 -38.69 -28.44
N SER A 426 -5.25 -38.14 -28.84
CA SER A 426 -6.50 -38.36 -28.11
C SER A 426 -6.77 -39.87 -27.99
N PRO A 427 -7.53 -40.30 -26.96
CA PRO A 427 -8.13 -41.62 -26.97
C PRO A 427 -8.91 -41.85 -28.27
N TRP A 428 -8.99 -43.10 -28.72
CA TRP A 428 -9.82 -43.47 -29.87
C TRP A 428 -11.29 -43.19 -29.57
N SER A 429 -12.00 -42.60 -30.53
CA SER A 429 -13.46 -42.44 -30.44
C SER A 429 -14.15 -43.78 -30.27
N SER A 430 -15.36 -43.76 -29.72
CA SER A 430 -16.28 -44.91 -29.79
C SER A 430 -16.46 -45.39 -31.23
N CYS A 431 -16.67 -46.69 -31.40
CA CYS A 431 -16.90 -47.31 -32.70
C CYS A 431 -18.07 -46.62 -33.40
N SER A 432 -17.88 -46.20 -34.66
CA SER A 432 -18.91 -45.46 -35.42
C SER A 432 -20.21 -46.25 -35.67
N VAL A 433 -20.26 -47.52 -35.27
CA VAL A 433 -21.42 -48.41 -35.40
C VAL A 433 -21.66 -49.18 -34.10
N THR A 434 -22.91 -49.51 -33.83
CA THR A 434 -23.33 -50.26 -32.62
C THR A 434 -23.29 -51.78 -32.80
N CYS A 435 -23.25 -52.28 -34.04
CA CYS A 435 -23.05 -53.69 -34.42
C CYS A 435 -22.40 -53.76 -35.81
N GLY A 436 -21.67 -54.85 -36.14
CA GLY A 436 -20.87 -54.96 -37.37
C GLY A 436 -19.54 -54.20 -37.33
N THR A 437 -18.93 -53.98 -38.51
CA THR A 437 -17.61 -53.35 -38.65
C THR A 437 -17.72 -51.83 -38.75
N GLY A 438 -17.12 -51.10 -37.80
CA GLY A 438 -17.06 -49.63 -37.80
C GLY A 438 -15.64 -49.08 -37.83
N MET A 439 -15.54 -47.75 -37.82
CA MET A 439 -14.26 -47.03 -37.76
C MET A 439 -14.14 -46.30 -36.42
N ILE A 440 -12.91 -46.13 -35.96
CA ILE A 440 -12.56 -45.32 -34.80
C ILE A 440 -11.56 -44.25 -35.23
N THR A 441 -11.67 -43.04 -34.67
CA THR A 441 -10.81 -41.90 -35.03
C THR A 441 -10.18 -41.30 -33.79
N ARG A 442 -8.92 -40.87 -33.90
CA ARG A 442 -8.22 -40.07 -32.89
C ARG A 442 -7.50 -38.89 -33.55
N ILE A 443 -7.27 -37.83 -32.80
CA ILE A 443 -6.63 -36.60 -33.28
C ILE A 443 -5.47 -36.21 -32.37
N ARG A 444 -4.50 -35.47 -32.91
CA ARG A 444 -3.39 -34.85 -32.18
C ARG A 444 -3.15 -33.45 -32.75
N LEU A 445 -2.65 -32.55 -31.94
CA LEU A 445 -2.44 -31.14 -32.29
C LEU A 445 -0.94 -30.84 -32.31
N CYS A 446 -0.50 -29.92 -33.17
CA CYS A 446 0.92 -29.55 -33.30
C CYS A 446 1.28 -28.48 -32.25
N ASN A 447 1.24 -28.84 -30.98
CA ASN A 447 1.37 -27.91 -29.85
C ASN A 447 2.17 -28.46 -28.65
N SER A 448 3.05 -29.45 -28.87
CA SER A 448 3.92 -30.00 -27.83
C SER A 448 5.32 -30.27 -28.37
N PRO A 449 6.15 -29.23 -28.57
CA PRO A 449 5.86 -27.81 -28.39
C PRO A 449 5.28 -27.13 -29.66
N VAL A 450 4.72 -25.93 -29.53
CA VAL A 450 4.30 -25.10 -30.69
C VAL A 450 5.55 -24.57 -31.42
N PRO A 451 5.64 -24.63 -32.76
CA PRO A 451 6.81 -24.08 -33.46
C PRO A 451 6.92 -22.57 -33.27
N GLN A 452 8.11 -22.08 -32.88
CA GLN A 452 8.42 -20.66 -32.65
C GLN A 452 9.70 -20.25 -33.41
N LEU A 453 9.89 -18.95 -33.68
CA LEU A 453 11.08 -18.39 -34.35
C LEU A 453 11.46 -19.08 -35.69
N ASN A 454 10.50 -19.19 -36.61
CA ASN A 454 10.65 -19.91 -37.89
C ASN A 454 11.02 -21.41 -37.74
N GLY A 455 10.64 -22.03 -36.63
CA GLY A 455 10.64 -23.47 -36.38
C GLY A 455 9.87 -24.26 -37.44
N LYS A 456 10.29 -25.50 -37.71
CA LYS A 456 9.62 -26.37 -38.69
C LYS A 456 8.23 -26.80 -38.17
N PRO A 457 7.20 -26.84 -39.03
CA PRO A 457 5.89 -27.38 -38.64
C PRO A 457 5.98 -28.90 -38.39
N CYS A 458 5.05 -29.44 -37.59
CA CYS A 458 5.03 -30.87 -37.29
C CYS A 458 4.79 -31.71 -38.56
N GLU A 459 5.67 -32.68 -38.83
CA GLU A 459 5.49 -33.62 -39.95
C GLU A 459 4.58 -34.79 -39.57
N GLY A 460 3.56 -35.06 -40.39
CA GLY A 460 2.63 -36.19 -40.27
C GLY A 460 1.15 -35.78 -40.19
N GLU A 461 0.25 -36.77 -40.20
CA GLU A 461 -1.19 -36.50 -40.14
C GLU A 461 -1.64 -36.12 -38.71
N ALA A 462 -2.45 -35.07 -38.59
CA ALA A 462 -3.05 -34.61 -37.33
C ALA A 462 -4.26 -35.46 -36.89
N ARG A 463 -4.81 -36.26 -37.81
CA ARG A 463 -5.99 -37.10 -37.59
C ARG A 463 -5.73 -38.51 -38.11
N GLU A 464 -5.89 -39.49 -37.25
CA GLU A 464 -5.74 -40.90 -37.60
C GLU A 464 -7.10 -41.59 -37.48
N THR A 465 -7.57 -42.17 -38.58
CA THR A 465 -8.79 -42.99 -38.61
C THR A 465 -8.40 -44.43 -38.88
N LYS A 466 -8.71 -45.33 -37.94
CA LYS A 466 -8.44 -46.76 -38.07
C LYS A 466 -9.74 -47.50 -38.37
N SER A 467 -9.74 -48.25 -39.46
CA SER A 467 -10.94 -48.73 -40.12
C SER A 467 -11.42 -50.12 -39.67
N PHE A 468 -11.17 -50.54 -38.41
CA PHE A 468 -11.70 -51.81 -37.91
C PHE A 468 -11.95 -51.82 -36.39
N CYS A 469 -13.21 -51.61 -35.99
CA CYS A 469 -13.77 -52.17 -34.75
C CYS A 469 -14.87 -53.17 -35.15
N ASN A 470 -14.72 -54.44 -34.78
CA ASN A 470 -15.76 -55.46 -35.03
C ASN A 470 -16.58 -55.66 -33.75
N LYS A 471 -17.83 -55.18 -33.76
CA LYS A 471 -18.85 -55.61 -32.79
C LYS A 471 -19.67 -56.77 -33.37
N GLN A 472 -20.37 -57.52 -32.50
CA GLN A 472 -21.19 -58.67 -32.89
C GLN A 472 -22.08 -58.36 -34.10
N ASP A 473 -22.28 -59.36 -34.96
CA ASP A 473 -23.06 -59.23 -36.19
C ASP A 473 -24.45 -58.67 -35.90
N CYS A 474 -24.83 -57.61 -36.63
CA CYS A 474 -26.15 -56.99 -36.48
C CYS A 474 -27.26 -58.01 -36.78
N PRO A 475 -28.30 -58.13 -35.93
CA PRO A 475 -29.46 -58.96 -36.22
C PRO A 475 -30.18 -58.47 -37.49
N ILE A 476 -30.28 -59.37 -38.47
CA ILE A 476 -30.92 -59.13 -39.76
C ILE A 476 -32.43 -59.00 -39.55
N VAL A 477 -32.98 -57.80 -39.71
CA VAL A 477 -34.42 -57.58 -39.89
C VAL A 477 -34.68 -57.24 -41.34
N VAL A 478 -35.34 -58.18 -42.03
CA VAL A 478 -35.69 -58.09 -43.44
C VAL A 478 -36.91 -57.18 -43.61
N PHE A 479 -36.76 -56.07 -44.32
CA PHE A 479 -37.87 -55.41 -45.02
C PHE A 479 -37.45 -55.00 -46.43
N LYS A 480 -38.09 -55.65 -47.43
CA LYS A 480 -37.92 -55.34 -48.85
C LYS A 480 -38.68 -54.05 -49.21
N LYS A 481 -37.99 -53.14 -49.89
CA LYS A 481 -38.53 -52.00 -50.66
C LYS A 481 -39.41 -52.46 -51.84
N TYR A 482 -40.34 -51.60 -52.27
CA TYR A 482 -40.45 -50.94 -53.60
C TYR A 482 -41.81 -50.18 -53.62
N ALA A 483 -41.85 -48.84 -53.62
CA ALA A 483 -41.73 -47.89 -54.73
C ALA A 483 -42.99 -47.72 -55.63
N LYS A 484 -43.43 -46.45 -55.69
CA LYS A 484 -43.98 -45.68 -56.83
C LYS A 484 -45.51 -45.59 -57.09
N ALA A 485 -45.89 -44.32 -57.26
CA ALA A 485 -46.90 -43.74 -58.16
C ALA A 485 -48.37 -43.73 -57.73
N CYS A 486 -48.93 -42.52 -57.60
CA CYS A 486 -50.37 -42.28 -57.62
C CYS A 486 -50.68 -41.26 -58.73
N LYS A 487 -51.48 -41.69 -59.72
CA LYS A 487 -52.09 -40.87 -60.77
C LYS A 487 -53.60 -41.14 -60.74
N THR A 488 -54.36 -40.07 -60.58
CA THR A 488 -55.66 -39.72 -61.18
C THR A 488 -56.82 -40.74 -61.34
N GLN A 489 -57.98 -40.31 -60.79
CA GLN A 489 -59.29 -40.07 -61.45
C GLN A 489 -60.39 -41.16 -61.52
N VAL A 490 -61.62 -40.74 -61.13
CA VAL A 490 -62.94 -40.83 -61.82
C VAL A 490 -64.13 -41.43 -61.02
N LEU A 491 -65.18 -40.60 -60.87
CA LEU A 491 -66.67 -40.79 -60.83
C LEU A 491 -67.30 -41.90 -59.94
N GLU A 492 -68.51 -41.79 -59.35
CA GLU A 492 -69.79 -41.30 -59.91
C GLU A 492 -70.88 -41.05 -58.82
N PHE A 493 -71.98 -40.44 -59.27
CA PHE A 493 -73.16 -39.85 -58.61
C PHE A 493 -74.17 -40.78 -57.90
N GLN A 494 -75.01 -40.19 -57.00
CA GLN A 494 -76.51 -40.21 -56.96
C GLN A 494 -76.98 -39.59 -55.60
N THR A 495 -78.06 -38.82 -55.38
CA THR A 495 -79.12 -38.14 -56.15
C THR A 495 -79.98 -37.32 -55.15
N VAL A 496 -80.77 -36.38 -55.70
CA VAL A 496 -82.10 -35.85 -55.27
C VAL A 496 -82.13 -34.38 -54.83
N SER A 497 -83.01 -33.69 -55.55
CA SER A 497 -83.31 -32.27 -55.66
C SER A 497 -84.53 -31.87 -54.83
N LEU A 498 -84.69 -30.58 -54.50
CA LEU A 498 -85.85 -29.72 -54.83
C LEU A 498 -85.80 -28.42 -53.98
N ILE A 499 -85.25 -27.34 -54.54
CA ILE A 499 -85.94 -26.15 -55.09
C ILE A 499 -86.74 -25.32 -54.07
N SER A 500 -86.26 -24.11 -53.80
CA SER A 500 -87.10 -22.91 -53.73
C SER A 500 -86.30 -21.72 -54.24
N THR A 501 -86.69 -21.26 -55.42
CA THR A 501 -86.20 -20.11 -56.17
C THR A 501 -86.44 -18.79 -55.45
N LEU A 502 -85.42 -17.92 -55.35
CA LEU A 502 -85.60 -16.49 -55.50
C LEU A 502 -84.39 -15.93 -56.26
N THR A 503 -84.69 -15.23 -57.35
CA THR A 503 -83.79 -14.59 -58.30
C THR A 503 -82.67 -13.81 -57.63
N CYS A 504 -81.41 -14.14 -57.92
CA CYS A 504 -80.28 -13.31 -57.54
C CYS A 504 -79.58 -12.81 -58.80
N PHE A 505 -79.39 -11.50 -58.87
CA PHE A 505 -78.37 -10.89 -59.73
C PHE A 505 -77.07 -11.71 -59.56
N SER A 506 -76.46 -12.16 -60.65
CA SER A 506 -75.13 -12.76 -60.59
C SER A 506 -74.12 -11.64 -60.38
N ASP A 507 -73.95 -11.27 -59.12
CA ASP A 507 -72.84 -10.43 -58.69
C ASP A 507 -71.55 -11.22 -58.93
N GLY A 508 -70.73 -10.80 -59.90
CA GLY A 508 -69.45 -11.42 -60.24
C GLY A 508 -68.49 -11.50 -59.04
N CYS A 509 -68.71 -10.67 -58.01
CA CYS A 509 -67.94 -10.67 -56.78
C CYS A 509 -68.31 -11.78 -55.79
N LEU A 510 -69.42 -12.51 -55.98
CA LEU A 510 -69.79 -13.67 -55.15
C LEU A 510 -68.79 -14.83 -55.20
N SER A 511 -67.94 -14.85 -56.23
CA SER A 511 -66.85 -15.83 -56.39
C SER A 511 -65.56 -15.44 -55.63
N ASN A 512 -65.55 -14.30 -54.93
CA ASN A 512 -64.38 -13.67 -54.32
C ASN A 512 -63.15 -13.64 -55.26
N PRO A 513 -63.27 -13.04 -56.45
CA PRO A 513 -62.20 -13.10 -57.46
C PRO A 513 -61.08 -12.07 -57.21
N CYS A 514 -61.26 -11.13 -56.29
CA CYS A 514 -60.27 -10.14 -55.87
C CYS A 514 -59.51 -10.60 -54.63
N PHE A 515 -58.31 -10.08 -54.44
CA PHE A 515 -57.52 -10.33 -53.24
C PHE A 515 -58.30 -9.97 -51.96
N ALA A 516 -58.12 -10.74 -50.90
CA ALA A 516 -58.88 -10.58 -49.66
C ALA A 516 -58.70 -9.16 -49.07
N GLY A 517 -59.80 -8.42 -48.91
CA GLY A 517 -59.80 -7.02 -48.45
C GLY A 517 -59.88 -5.96 -49.55
N THR A 518 -59.70 -6.33 -50.83
CA THR A 518 -59.90 -5.42 -51.97
C THR A 518 -61.37 -5.28 -52.33
N THR A 519 -61.83 -4.05 -52.56
CA THR A 519 -63.20 -3.76 -53.00
C THR A 519 -63.46 -4.37 -54.38
N CYS A 520 -64.32 -5.37 -54.45
CA CYS A 520 -64.79 -5.93 -55.71
C CYS A 520 -66.06 -5.19 -56.17
N THR A 521 -66.03 -4.68 -57.40
CA THR A 521 -67.18 -4.01 -58.02
C THR A 521 -67.73 -4.88 -59.15
N SER A 522 -68.95 -5.41 -58.98
CA SER A 522 -69.63 -6.17 -60.03
C SER A 522 -70.51 -5.27 -60.88
N SER A 523 -70.43 -5.48 -62.19
CA SER A 523 -71.28 -4.84 -63.17
C SER A 523 -72.56 -5.67 -63.42
N PRO A 524 -73.66 -5.07 -63.92
CA PRO A 524 -74.93 -5.76 -64.14
C PRO A 524 -74.89 -6.89 -65.18
N ASP A 525 -73.80 -6.99 -65.95
CA ASP A 525 -73.53 -8.03 -66.95
C ASP A 525 -72.80 -9.27 -66.38
N GLY A 526 -72.51 -9.29 -65.07
CA GLY A 526 -71.79 -10.35 -64.38
C GLY A 526 -70.26 -10.24 -64.45
N SER A 527 -69.71 -9.20 -65.09
CA SER A 527 -68.29 -8.88 -65.05
C SER A 527 -67.92 -8.19 -63.72
N TRP A 528 -66.68 -8.35 -63.29
CA TRP A 528 -66.18 -7.78 -62.03
C TRP A 528 -64.85 -7.05 -62.25
N LYS A 529 -64.59 -6.05 -61.41
CA LYS A 529 -63.30 -5.34 -61.33
C LYS A 529 -62.87 -5.21 -59.88
N CYS A 530 -61.60 -5.48 -59.63
CA CYS A 530 -60.97 -5.26 -58.34
C CYS A 530 -60.50 -3.81 -58.22
N GLY A 531 -60.70 -3.22 -57.04
CA GLY A 531 -60.09 -1.95 -56.66
C GLY A 531 -58.59 -2.10 -56.38
N ALA A 532 -58.00 -1.09 -55.72
CA ALA A 532 -56.62 -1.17 -55.27
C ALA A 532 -56.40 -2.30 -54.25
N CYS A 533 -55.16 -2.79 -54.15
CA CYS A 533 -54.76 -3.69 -53.07
C CYS A 533 -55.00 -3.03 -51.70
N PRO A 534 -55.25 -3.83 -50.64
CA PRO A 534 -55.37 -3.29 -49.28
C PRO A 534 -54.07 -2.61 -48.84
N ALA A 535 -54.15 -1.74 -47.84
CA ALA A 535 -52.98 -1.14 -47.20
C ALA A 535 -51.96 -2.23 -46.79
N GLY A 536 -50.69 -2.03 -47.12
CA GLY A 536 -49.61 -2.99 -46.89
C GLY A 536 -49.35 -3.94 -48.06
N TYR A 537 -50.11 -3.81 -49.16
CA TYR A 537 -49.91 -4.61 -50.36
C TYR A 537 -49.83 -3.76 -51.64
N HIS A 538 -49.03 -4.23 -52.59
CA HIS A 538 -48.93 -3.67 -53.94
C HIS A 538 -49.40 -4.68 -54.99
N GLY A 539 -49.98 -4.21 -56.10
CA GLY A 539 -50.46 -5.10 -57.17
C GLY A 539 -51.65 -4.56 -57.95
N ASP A 540 -52.30 -5.45 -58.72
CA ASP A 540 -53.41 -5.12 -59.62
C ASP A 540 -54.81 -5.36 -59.01
N GLY A 541 -54.89 -5.64 -57.70
CA GLY A 541 -56.12 -5.93 -56.97
C GLY A 541 -56.62 -7.39 -57.09
N ILE A 542 -56.04 -8.16 -58.01
CA ILE A 542 -56.24 -9.62 -58.15
C ILE A 542 -55.07 -10.36 -57.52
N HIS A 543 -53.85 -9.94 -57.86
CA HIS A 543 -52.60 -10.40 -57.27
C HIS A 543 -51.99 -9.26 -56.47
N CYS A 544 -52.13 -9.33 -55.16
CA CYS A 544 -51.51 -8.39 -54.23
C CYS A 544 -50.36 -9.09 -53.52
N GLN A 545 -49.19 -8.44 -53.49
CA GLN A 545 -47.99 -8.88 -52.79
C GLN A 545 -47.69 -7.91 -51.65
N ASP A 546 -47.20 -8.44 -50.54
CA ASP A 546 -46.82 -7.67 -49.38
C ASP A 546 -45.78 -6.59 -49.73
N ILE A 547 -45.88 -5.42 -49.11
CA ILE A 547 -44.89 -4.34 -49.22
C ILE A 547 -43.95 -4.47 -48.04
N ASP A 548 -42.65 -4.50 -48.29
CA ASP A 548 -41.66 -4.47 -47.22
C ASP A 548 -41.46 -3.02 -46.73
N GLU A 549 -42.28 -2.55 -45.78
CA GLU A 549 -42.19 -1.16 -45.34
C GLU A 549 -40.87 -0.84 -44.63
N CYS A 550 -40.19 -1.85 -44.08
CA CYS A 550 -38.86 -1.71 -43.49
C CYS A 550 -37.78 -1.36 -44.54
N LYS A 551 -37.96 -1.80 -45.79
CA LYS A 551 -37.06 -1.41 -46.90
C LYS A 551 -37.46 -0.07 -47.52
N GLU A 552 -38.76 0.20 -47.63
CA GLU A 552 -39.27 1.42 -48.26
C GLU A 552 -39.10 2.66 -47.36
N VAL A 553 -39.14 2.50 -46.05
CA VAL A 553 -38.91 3.57 -45.05
C VAL A 553 -37.81 3.14 -44.06
N PRO A 554 -36.52 3.30 -44.43
CA PRO A 554 -35.39 2.82 -43.61
C PRO A 554 -35.23 3.52 -42.26
N ASP A 555 -35.90 4.66 -42.06
CA ASP A 555 -35.89 5.43 -40.82
C ASP A 555 -37.20 5.31 -40.02
N ALA A 556 -38.03 4.31 -40.33
CA ALA A 556 -39.25 4.00 -39.59
C ALA A 556 -38.94 3.48 -38.17
N CYS A 557 -37.91 2.65 -38.03
CA CYS A 557 -37.46 2.09 -36.75
C CYS A 557 -36.05 2.56 -36.37
N PHE A 558 -35.71 2.49 -35.09
CA PHE A 558 -34.41 2.92 -34.60
C PHE A 558 -33.28 2.03 -35.13
N ILE A 559 -32.19 2.66 -35.55
CA ILE A 559 -30.97 1.98 -35.99
C ILE A 559 -29.97 2.06 -34.84
N PHE A 560 -29.51 0.92 -34.36
CA PHE A 560 -28.51 0.81 -33.29
C PHE A 560 -27.32 -0.01 -33.81
N ASN A 561 -26.09 0.50 -33.67
CA ASN A 561 -24.86 -0.13 -34.17
C ASN A 561 -24.95 -0.64 -35.62
N GLY A 562 -25.59 0.14 -36.50
CA GLY A 562 -25.76 -0.21 -37.91
C GLY A 562 -26.85 -1.26 -38.21
N VAL A 563 -27.55 -1.78 -37.19
CA VAL A 563 -28.63 -2.76 -37.34
C VAL A 563 -29.99 -2.05 -37.38
N HIS A 564 -30.74 -2.23 -38.48
CA HIS A 564 -32.10 -1.71 -38.61
C HIS A 564 -33.10 -2.61 -37.85
N ARG A 565 -33.70 -2.11 -36.77
CA ARG A 565 -34.58 -2.88 -35.87
C ARG A 565 -36.05 -2.90 -36.31
N CYS A 566 -36.29 -3.21 -37.59
CA CYS A 566 -37.61 -3.28 -38.20
C CYS A 566 -37.92 -4.70 -38.70
N GLU A 567 -39.07 -5.24 -38.31
CA GLU A 567 -39.59 -6.52 -38.79
C GLU A 567 -40.76 -6.31 -39.75
N ASN A 568 -40.61 -6.80 -40.98
CA ASN A 568 -41.71 -6.81 -41.94
C ASN A 568 -42.73 -7.90 -41.61
N THR A 569 -44.02 -7.60 -41.72
CA THR A 569 -45.13 -8.49 -41.39
C THR A 569 -46.13 -8.57 -42.54
N GLU A 570 -46.86 -9.67 -42.68
CA GLU A 570 -47.89 -9.79 -43.72
C GLU A 570 -49.30 -9.61 -43.13
N PRO A 571 -49.93 -8.42 -43.19
CA PRO A 571 -49.43 -7.14 -43.71
C PRO A 571 -48.89 -6.13 -42.68
N GLY A 572 -47.95 -5.31 -43.13
CA GLY A 572 -47.46 -4.13 -42.42
C GLY A 572 -46.04 -4.31 -41.86
N TYR A 573 -45.68 -3.49 -40.89
CA TYR A 573 -44.40 -3.59 -40.20
C TYR A 573 -44.57 -3.47 -38.69
N ASN A 574 -43.57 -3.97 -37.98
CA ASN A 574 -43.43 -3.81 -36.55
C ASN A 574 -41.99 -3.39 -36.22
N CYS A 575 -41.83 -2.29 -35.48
CA CYS A 575 -40.53 -2.00 -34.88
C CYS A 575 -40.30 -2.92 -33.68
N LEU A 576 -39.06 -3.37 -33.50
CA LEU A 576 -38.64 -4.00 -32.25
C LEU A 576 -38.68 -2.96 -31.10
N PRO A 577 -38.79 -3.40 -29.83
CA PRO A 577 -38.61 -2.49 -28.71
C PRO A 577 -37.24 -1.80 -28.78
N CYS A 578 -37.13 -0.62 -28.18
CA CYS A 578 -35.84 0.05 -28.03
C CYS A 578 -34.83 -0.89 -27.34
N PRO A 579 -33.54 -0.84 -27.75
CA PRO A 579 -32.49 -1.65 -27.13
C PRO A 579 -32.39 -1.41 -25.61
N PRO A 580 -31.72 -2.31 -24.86
CA PRO A 580 -31.33 -2.05 -23.47
C PRO A 580 -30.71 -0.65 -23.33
N ARG A 581 -30.91 -0.01 -22.17
CA ARG A 581 -30.49 1.38 -21.87
C ARG A 581 -31.19 2.49 -22.67
N PHE A 582 -32.10 2.16 -23.60
CA PHE A 582 -32.96 3.14 -24.28
C PHE A 582 -34.44 2.98 -23.91
N THR A 583 -35.18 4.09 -23.95
CA THR A 583 -36.64 4.11 -23.81
C THR A 583 -37.28 4.85 -24.97
N GLY A 584 -38.43 4.37 -25.43
CA GLY A 584 -39.10 4.96 -26.58
C GLY A 584 -40.40 4.27 -26.94
N THR A 585 -41.04 4.76 -27.99
CA THR A 585 -42.23 4.14 -28.56
C THR A 585 -41.87 2.86 -29.32
N GLN A 586 -42.83 1.97 -29.49
CA GLN A 586 -42.71 0.81 -30.38
C GLN A 586 -43.77 0.93 -31.48
N PRO A 587 -43.48 1.66 -32.57
CA PRO A 587 -44.42 1.84 -33.67
C PRO A 587 -44.71 0.54 -34.39
N PHE A 588 -45.96 0.40 -34.81
CA PHE A 588 -46.42 -0.62 -35.74
C PHE A 588 -47.39 0.04 -36.71
N GLY A 589 -47.47 -0.47 -37.93
CA GLY A 589 -48.33 0.10 -38.97
C GLY A 589 -48.68 -0.94 -40.03
N ARG A 590 -49.65 -0.60 -40.88
CA ARG A 590 -50.10 -1.49 -41.96
C ARG A 590 -49.80 -0.94 -43.34
N SER A 591 -49.09 0.18 -43.44
CA SER A 591 -48.72 0.78 -44.73
C SER A 591 -47.47 1.64 -44.64
N VAL A 592 -46.94 2.01 -45.81
CA VAL A 592 -45.82 2.94 -45.97
C VAL A 592 -46.16 4.32 -45.39
N GLU A 593 -47.41 4.80 -45.50
CA GLU A 593 -47.82 6.06 -44.88
C GLU A 593 -47.80 6.00 -43.36
N ASP A 594 -48.20 4.86 -42.76
CA ASP A 594 -48.09 4.64 -41.32
C ASP A 594 -46.61 4.61 -40.88
N ALA A 595 -45.72 4.04 -41.70
CA ALA A 595 -44.27 4.00 -41.47
C ALA A 595 -43.62 5.38 -41.55
N MET A 596 -44.04 6.23 -42.50
CA MET A 596 -43.54 7.61 -42.60
C MET A 596 -44.04 8.52 -41.48
N ALA A 597 -45.25 8.28 -40.97
CA ALA A 597 -45.89 9.11 -39.96
C ALA A 597 -45.43 8.77 -38.53
N ASN A 598 -45.22 7.48 -38.23
CA ASN A 598 -44.97 7.00 -36.87
C ASN A 598 -43.55 6.43 -36.73
N LYS A 599 -42.56 7.32 -36.75
CA LYS A 599 -41.15 6.91 -36.59
C LYS A 599 -40.82 6.57 -35.14
N GLN A 600 -40.01 5.54 -34.94
CA GLN A 600 -39.49 5.17 -33.63
C GLN A 600 -38.45 6.18 -33.17
N VAL A 601 -38.61 6.66 -31.94
CA VAL A 601 -37.61 7.50 -31.27
C VAL A 601 -37.23 6.82 -29.98
N CYS A 602 -36.00 6.30 -29.94
CA CYS A 602 -35.38 5.76 -28.74
C CYS A 602 -34.47 6.84 -28.13
N LYS A 603 -34.69 7.18 -26.87
CA LYS A 603 -33.86 8.10 -26.09
C LYS A 603 -33.07 7.32 -25.05
N PRO A 604 -31.84 7.75 -24.72
CA PRO A 604 -31.10 7.21 -23.58
C PRO A 604 -31.99 7.22 -22.32
N ARG A 605 -32.07 6.09 -21.64
CA ARG A 605 -32.82 5.94 -20.39
C ARG A 605 -32.02 6.60 -19.27
N ASN A 606 -32.68 7.36 -18.41
CA ASN A 606 -32.06 7.87 -17.19
C ASN A 606 -33.05 7.77 -16.04
N PRO A 607 -32.98 6.71 -15.22
CA PRO A 607 -33.96 6.47 -14.16
C PRO A 607 -34.10 7.62 -13.16
N CYS A 608 -33.04 8.40 -12.95
CA CYS A 608 -33.03 9.55 -12.05
C CYS A 608 -33.85 10.73 -12.59
N THR A 609 -33.69 11.08 -13.87
CA THR A 609 -34.46 12.18 -14.49
C THR A 609 -35.86 11.76 -14.91
N ASP A 610 -36.03 10.49 -15.28
CA ASP A 610 -37.31 9.92 -15.69
C ASP A 610 -38.25 9.70 -14.49
N GLY A 611 -37.73 9.74 -13.27
CA GLY A 611 -38.48 9.49 -12.03
C GLY A 611 -38.94 8.04 -11.90
N THR A 612 -38.23 7.11 -12.53
CA THR A 612 -38.54 5.67 -12.54
C THR A 612 -37.69 4.88 -11.54
N HIS A 613 -36.78 5.54 -10.83
CA HIS A 613 -35.98 4.96 -9.76
C HIS A 613 -36.83 4.59 -8.53
N ASP A 614 -36.30 3.69 -7.71
CA ASP A 614 -36.90 3.16 -6.48
C ASP A 614 -36.23 3.68 -5.20
N CYS A 615 -35.30 4.65 -5.31
CA CYS A 615 -34.64 5.30 -4.19
C CYS A 615 -35.62 5.84 -3.14
N ASN A 616 -35.19 5.83 -1.87
CA ASN A 616 -35.93 6.43 -0.76
C ASN A 616 -36.22 7.91 -1.01
N LYS A 617 -37.30 8.45 -0.44
CA LYS A 617 -37.58 9.90 -0.41
C LYS A 617 -36.42 10.72 0.19
N ASN A 618 -35.71 10.12 1.15
CA ASN A 618 -34.56 10.70 1.84
C ASN A 618 -33.23 10.32 1.18
N ALA A 619 -33.27 9.68 0.01
CA ALA A 619 -32.10 9.41 -0.82
C ALA A 619 -32.07 10.31 -2.06
N LYS A 620 -30.89 10.40 -2.66
CA LYS A 620 -30.63 10.98 -3.97
C LYS A 620 -30.38 9.83 -4.94
N CYS A 621 -30.99 9.91 -6.12
CA CYS A 621 -30.63 9.05 -7.24
C CYS A 621 -29.38 9.63 -7.90
N ASN A 622 -28.30 8.86 -7.90
CA ASN A 622 -27.04 9.19 -8.57
C ASN A 622 -26.97 8.39 -9.86
N TYR A 623 -26.96 9.10 -11.00
CA TYR A 623 -26.76 8.50 -12.30
C TYR A 623 -25.26 8.23 -12.50
N LEU A 624 -24.89 6.97 -12.74
CA LEU A 624 -23.49 6.55 -12.86
C LEU A 624 -22.96 6.72 -14.28
N GLY A 625 -23.84 6.55 -15.27
CA GLY A 625 -23.48 6.70 -16.67
C GLY A 625 -24.47 5.95 -17.54
N HIS A 626 -24.40 6.19 -18.85
CA HIS A 626 -25.25 5.45 -19.79
C HIS A 626 -24.84 3.98 -19.86
N PHE A 627 -23.54 3.72 -19.90
CA PHE A 627 -22.95 2.39 -20.07
C PHE A 627 -22.52 1.72 -18.75
N SER A 628 -22.63 2.41 -17.61
CA SER A 628 -22.37 1.82 -16.29
C SER A 628 -23.42 0.76 -15.93
N ASP A 629 -23.02 -0.31 -15.25
CA ASP A 629 -23.93 -1.33 -14.71
C ASP A 629 -23.84 -1.42 -13.18
N PRO A 630 -24.89 -1.00 -12.43
CA PRO A 630 -26.16 -0.46 -12.88
C PRO A 630 -26.07 1.02 -13.31
N MET A 631 -27.00 1.47 -14.16
CA MET A 631 -27.03 2.88 -14.64
C MET A 631 -27.18 3.95 -13.54
N TYR A 632 -27.67 3.56 -12.36
CA TYR A 632 -27.85 4.45 -11.23
C TYR A 632 -27.70 3.71 -9.90
N ARG A 633 -27.30 4.44 -8.86
CA ARG A 633 -27.36 4.00 -7.46
C ARG A 633 -28.13 4.99 -6.61
N CYS A 634 -28.61 4.52 -5.46
CA CYS A 634 -29.31 5.35 -4.48
C CYS A 634 -28.39 5.63 -3.30
N GLU A 635 -28.25 6.90 -2.92
CA GLU A 635 -27.42 7.32 -1.78
C GLU A 635 -28.29 8.11 -0.81
N CYS A 636 -28.25 7.79 0.49
CA CYS A 636 -28.98 8.56 1.48
C CYS A 636 -28.47 10.02 1.53
N LYS A 637 -29.38 10.98 1.70
CA LYS A 637 -29.02 12.42 1.81
C LYS A 637 -28.33 12.68 3.16
N PRO A 638 -27.50 13.74 3.28
CA PRO A 638 -26.89 14.11 4.56
C PRO A 638 -27.90 14.19 5.72
N GLY A 639 -27.53 13.61 6.85
CA GLY A 639 -28.38 13.40 8.03
C GLY A 639 -29.25 12.14 7.95
N TYR A 640 -28.97 11.26 7.01
CA TYR A 640 -29.56 9.94 6.90
C TYR A 640 -28.53 8.91 6.42
N ALA A 641 -28.63 7.70 6.94
CA ALA A 641 -27.80 6.55 6.58
C ALA A 641 -28.63 5.34 6.15
N GLY A 642 -28.06 4.45 5.35
CA GLY A 642 -28.77 3.30 4.78
C GLY A 642 -28.27 2.89 3.41
N ASN A 643 -28.94 1.91 2.81
CA ASN A 643 -28.61 1.41 1.47
C ASN A 643 -29.24 2.24 0.32
N GLY A 644 -29.69 3.45 0.60
CA GLY A 644 -30.34 4.34 -0.38
C GLY A 644 -31.80 4.00 -0.73
N ILE A 645 -32.22 2.73 -0.65
CA ILE A 645 -33.63 2.33 -0.77
C ILE A 645 -34.35 2.53 0.57
N ILE A 646 -33.66 2.22 1.66
CA ILE A 646 -34.08 2.44 3.04
C ILE A 646 -33.05 3.39 3.66
N CYS A 647 -33.52 4.50 4.21
CA CYS A 647 -32.68 5.47 4.90
C CYS A 647 -33.27 5.77 6.29
N GLY A 648 -32.46 5.64 7.32
CA GLY A 648 -32.72 6.01 8.71
C GLY A 648 -32.06 7.33 9.08
N GLU A 649 -32.35 7.84 10.29
CA GLU A 649 -31.70 9.03 10.84
C GLU A 649 -30.23 8.73 11.17
N ASP A 650 -29.36 9.69 10.88
CA ASP A 650 -27.93 9.68 11.15
C ASP A 650 -27.60 11.08 11.71
N THR A 651 -27.18 11.14 12.96
CA THR A 651 -27.13 12.39 13.73
C THR A 651 -25.78 13.10 13.60
N ASP A 652 -24.72 12.32 13.60
CA ASP A 652 -23.32 12.75 13.56
C ASP A 652 -22.67 12.59 12.19
N LEU A 653 -23.43 12.12 11.19
CA LEU A 653 -23.11 12.16 9.76
C LEU A 653 -21.97 11.22 9.35
N ASP A 654 -21.72 10.16 10.11
CA ASP A 654 -20.65 9.22 9.85
C ASP A 654 -21.08 8.05 8.92
N GLY A 655 -22.34 8.08 8.47
CA GLY A 655 -22.91 7.08 7.58
C GLY A 655 -23.52 5.88 8.30
N TRP A 656 -23.59 5.83 9.63
CA TRP A 656 -24.31 4.80 10.37
C TRP A 656 -25.61 5.33 10.96
N PRO A 657 -26.72 4.56 10.85
CA PRO A 657 -28.00 5.02 11.36
C PRO A 657 -28.10 4.83 12.88
N ASN A 658 -28.78 5.76 13.56
CA ASN A 658 -29.02 5.72 15.01
C ASN A 658 -29.77 4.45 15.50
N GLU A 659 -30.44 3.73 14.60
CA GLU A 659 -31.23 2.52 14.86
C GLU A 659 -31.02 1.49 13.76
N ASN A 660 -31.18 0.20 14.09
CA ASN A 660 -31.12 -0.88 13.10
C ASN A 660 -32.22 -0.73 12.04
N LEU A 661 -31.83 -0.79 10.77
CA LEU A 661 -32.74 -0.68 9.63
C LEU A 661 -33.08 -2.07 9.05
N VAL A 662 -34.28 -2.20 8.49
CA VAL A 662 -34.75 -3.44 7.83
C VAL A 662 -34.21 -3.57 6.41
N CYS A 663 -32.89 -3.45 6.26
CA CYS A 663 -32.22 -3.75 5.00
C CYS A 663 -32.19 -5.26 4.75
N VAL A 664 -32.00 -5.66 3.50
CA VAL A 664 -31.82 -7.08 3.16
C VAL A 664 -30.61 -7.62 3.93
N ALA A 665 -30.68 -8.84 4.46
CA ALA A 665 -29.65 -9.41 5.35
C ALA A 665 -28.21 -9.47 4.80
N ASN A 666 -28.02 -9.16 3.51
CA ASN A 666 -26.73 -9.09 2.82
C ASN A 666 -26.24 -7.64 2.56
N ALA A 667 -26.93 -6.60 3.03
CA ALA A 667 -26.41 -5.23 2.93
C ALA A 667 -25.23 -5.07 3.91
N THR A 668 -24.03 -4.94 3.37
CA THR A 668 -22.74 -5.02 4.07
C THR A 668 -22.49 -3.79 4.96
N TYR A 669 -22.94 -2.60 4.57
CA TYR A 669 -22.66 -1.32 5.25
C TYR A 669 -23.92 -0.45 5.47
N HIS A 670 -23.90 0.43 6.49
CA HIS A 670 -24.86 1.52 6.74
C HIS A 670 -26.30 1.15 7.17
N CYS A 671 -26.57 -0.09 7.58
CA CYS A 671 -27.92 -0.50 8.03
C CYS A 671 -28.00 -1.01 9.47
N LYS A 672 -26.85 -1.17 10.14
CA LYS A 672 -26.79 -1.53 11.56
C LYS A 672 -26.82 -0.26 12.40
N LYS A 673 -27.28 -0.40 13.63
CA LYS A 673 -27.25 0.66 14.61
C LYS A 673 -25.80 1.11 14.84
N ASP A 674 -25.59 2.40 14.75
CA ASP A 674 -24.41 3.12 15.21
C ASP A 674 -24.10 2.80 16.70
N ASN A 675 -22.80 2.59 16.99
CA ASN A 675 -22.29 2.22 18.31
C ASN A 675 -21.79 3.45 19.10
N CYS A 676 -21.59 4.60 18.46
CA CYS A 676 -21.35 5.90 19.06
C CYS A 676 -22.25 7.03 18.49
N PRO A 677 -23.58 7.03 18.72
CA PRO A 677 -24.56 7.85 17.98
C PRO A 677 -24.47 9.39 18.01
N ASN A 678 -23.47 9.96 18.68
CA ASN A 678 -23.24 11.41 18.74
C ASN A 678 -21.78 11.79 18.50
N LEU A 679 -20.92 10.84 18.11
CA LEU A 679 -19.50 11.05 17.88
C LEU A 679 -19.13 10.29 16.61
N PRO A 680 -18.76 10.99 15.52
CA PRO A 680 -18.47 10.33 14.26
C PRO A 680 -17.35 9.30 14.41
N ASN A 681 -17.66 8.05 14.08
CA ASN A 681 -16.73 6.92 14.09
C ASN A 681 -17.09 5.95 12.97
N SER A 682 -17.00 6.44 11.74
CA SER A 682 -17.51 5.76 10.54
C SER A 682 -16.97 4.35 10.31
N GLY A 683 -15.86 3.97 10.94
CA GLY A 683 -15.31 2.61 10.92
C GLY A 683 -16.03 1.63 11.85
N GLN A 684 -16.77 2.14 12.83
CA GLN A 684 -17.52 1.37 13.82
C GLN A 684 -16.66 0.34 14.55
N GLU A 685 -15.37 0.64 14.73
CA GLU A 685 -14.48 -0.18 15.53
C GLU A 685 -15.08 -0.34 16.96
N ASP A 686 -15.01 -1.57 17.46
CA ASP A 686 -15.64 -2.09 18.67
C ASP A 686 -14.85 -3.35 19.04
N TYR A 687 -13.73 -3.12 19.73
CA TYR A 687 -12.68 -4.10 19.90
C TYR A 687 -13.11 -5.22 20.86
N ASP A 688 -13.70 -4.89 22.01
CA ASP A 688 -14.21 -5.84 23.00
C ASP A 688 -15.58 -6.46 22.65
N LYS A 689 -16.32 -5.84 21.72
CA LYS A 689 -17.65 -6.26 21.23
C LYS A 689 -18.75 -6.15 22.27
N ASP A 690 -18.66 -5.19 23.18
CA ASP A 690 -19.72 -4.89 24.14
C ASP A 690 -20.91 -4.12 23.50
N GLY A 691 -20.68 -3.54 22.31
CA GLY A 691 -21.63 -2.78 21.51
C GLY A 691 -21.57 -1.26 21.70
N ILE A 692 -20.61 -0.76 22.46
CA ILE A 692 -20.10 0.61 22.50
C ILE A 692 -18.88 0.63 21.55
N GLY A 693 -18.73 1.69 20.75
CA GLY A 693 -17.60 1.76 19.82
C GLY A 693 -16.36 2.38 20.47
N ASP A 694 -15.17 2.01 20.00
CA ASP A 694 -13.86 2.46 20.53
C ASP A 694 -13.75 4.00 20.59
N ALA A 695 -14.47 4.72 19.73
CA ALA A 695 -14.43 6.18 19.73
C ALA A 695 -15.09 6.81 20.98
N CYS A 696 -16.07 6.12 21.58
CA CYS A 696 -16.87 6.60 22.70
C CYS A 696 -16.88 5.66 23.91
N ASP A 697 -16.10 4.59 23.86
CA ASP A 697 -15.78 3.81 25.04
C ASP A 697 -14.75 4.55 25.92
N ASN A 698 -14.58 4.08 27.15
CA ASN A 698 -13.54 4.56 28.06
C ASN A 698 -12.56 3.44 28.45
N ASP A 699 -12.76 2.22 27.95
CA ASP A 699 -12.01 0.98 28.23
C ASP A 699 -12.21 0.04 27.04
N ASP A 700 -11.52 0.31 25.93
CA ASP A 700 -11.74 -0.30 24.60
C ASP A 700 -11.52 -1.83 24.57
N ASP A 701 -10.82 -2.40 25.54
CA ASP A 701 -10.52 -3.83 25.63
C ASP A 701 -11.07 -4.54 26.89
N ASP A 702 -11.88 -3.82 27.68
CA ASP A 702 -12.63 -4.29 28.85
C ASP A 702 -11.72 -4.91 29.94
N ASP A 703 -10.48 -4.41 30.07
CA ASP A 703 -9.47 -4.94 30.99
C ASP A 703 -9.54 -4.34 32.41
N GLY A 704 -10.29 -3.25 32.54
CA GLY A 704 -10.54 -2.52 33.78
C GLY A 704 -9.59 -1.34 34.00
N ILE A 705 -8.75 -1.00 33.03
CA ILE A 705 -7.91 0.20 32.98
C ILE A 705 -8.46 1.14 31.91
N PRO A 706 -8.80 2.40 32.25
CA PRO A 706 -9.29 3.32 31.23
C PRO A 706 -8.22 3.68 30.19
N ASP A 707 -8.61 3.87 28.93
CA ASP A 707 -7.70 4.06 27.78
C ASP A 707 -6.69 5.20 27.97
N ASP A 708 -7.08 6.28 28.66
CA ASP A 708 -6.22 7.43 28.94
C ASP A 708 -5.03 7.10 29.88
N ARG A 709 -5.06 5.91 30.47
CA ARG A 709 -4.08 5.38 31.41
C ARG A 709 -3.64 3.96 31.06
N ASP A 710 -4.16 3.42 29.97
CA ASP A 710 -3.81 2.11 29.45
C ASP A 710 -2.65 2.23 28.46
N ASN A 711 -1.59 1.46 28.66
CA ASN A 711 -0.48 1.39 27.73
C ASN A 711 -0.68 0.38 26.58
N CYS A 712 -1.78 -0.38 26.58
CA CYS A 712 -2.29 -1.14 25.46
C CYS A 712 -3.83 -1.03 25.36
N PRO A 713 -4.38 0.13 24.96
CA PRO A 713 -5.84 0.36 24.95
C PRO A 713 -6.66 -0.68 24.18
N PHE A 714 -6.06 -1.33 23.19
CA PHE A 714 -6.73 -2.32 22.35
C PHE A 714 -6.28 -3.76 22.65
N ILE A 715 -5.54 -4.05 23.73
CA ILE A 715 -5.05 -5.41 24.00
C ILE A 715 -5.06 -5.70 25.49
N TYR A 716 -6.07 -6.48 25.92
CA TYR A 716 -6.31 -6.82 27.32
C TYR A 716 -5.00 -7.10 28.08
N ASN A 717 -4.56 -6.19 28.95
CA ASN A 717 -3.31 -6.29 29.68
C ASN A 717 -3.38 -5.66 31.10
N PRO A 718 -4.20 -6.18 32.04
CA PRO A 718 -4.49 -5.50 33.32
C PRO A 718 -3.30 -5.31 34.27
N GLN A 719 -2.15 -5.90 33.92
CA GLN A 719 -0.90 -5.78 34.67
C GLN A 719 -0.02 -4.63 34.20
N GLN A 720 -0.29 -4.05 33.03
CA GLN A 720 0.37 -2.86 32.49
C GLN A 720 1.90 -3.01 32.53
N TYR A 721 2.39 -4.17 32.07
CA TYR A 721 3.81 -4.41 31.94
C TYR A 721 4.33 -3.67 30.72
N ASP A 722 5.47 -3.00 30.90
CA ASP A 722 6.15 -2.18 29.92
C ASP A 722 7.63 -2.21 30.31
N TYR A 723 8.40 -2.95 29.52
CA TYR A 723 9.78 -3.31 29.81
C TYR A 723 10.74 -2.14 29.59
N ASP A 724 10.63 -1.42 28.49
CA ASP A 724 11.56 -0.38 28.04
C ASP A 724 11.08 1.06 28.29
N ARG A 725 9.81 1.23 28.69
CA ARG A 725 9.18 2.47 29.14
C ARG A 725 9.01 3.51 28.07
N ASP A 726 8.49 3.07 26.94
CA ASP A 726 8.08 3.91 25.82
C ASP A 726 6.58 4.27 25.84
N ASP A 727 5.91 3.93 26.94
CA ASP A 727 4.47 4.10 27.17
C ASP A 727 3.58 3.16 26.32
N VAL A 728 4.16 2.14 25.66
CA VAL A 728 3.47 1.03 25.01
C VAL A 728 3.71 -0.26 25.82
N GLY A 729 2.65 -1.01 26.11
CA GLY A 729 2.76 -2.21 26.95
C GLY A 729 3.28 -3.44 26.22
N ASP A 730 4.00 -4.33 26.93
CA ASP A 730 4.65 -5.54 26.38
C ASP A 730 3.73 -6.46 25.52
N ARG A 731 2.40 -6.34 25.66
CA ARG A 731 1.42 -7.16 24.92
C ARG A 731 1.05 -6.61 23.55
N CYS A 732 1.11 -5.30 23.39
CA CYS A 732 0.81 -4.58 22.16
C CYS A 732 2.06 -3.97 21.53
N ASP A 733 3.20 -4.03 22.23
CA ASP A 733 4.49 -3.56 21.74
C ASP A 733 5.06 -4.51 20.67
N ASN A 734 5.21 -4.00 19.45
CA ASN A 734 5.84 -4.69 18.32
C ASN A 734 7.38 -4.72 18.41
N CYS A 735 7.97 -4.02 19.37
CA CYS A 735 9.37 -4.09 19.76
C CYS A 735 9.56 -4.07 21.30
N PRO A 736 9.17 -5.14 22.03
CA PRO A 736 9.10 -5.21 23.51
C PRO A 736 10.35 -4.85 24.34
N TYR A 737 11.47 -4.57 23.69
CA TYR A 737 12.75 -4.30 24.33
C TYR A 737 13.45 -3.03 23.80
N ASN A 738 12.85 -2.34 22.82
CA ASN A 738 13.42 -1.25 22.06
C ASN A 738 12.46 -0.07 21.96
N HIS A 739 12.56 0.90 22.88
CA HIS A 739 11.68 2.07 22.96
C HIS A 739 11.27 2.67 21.60
N ASN A 740 10.00 2.55 21.24
CA ASN A 740 9.39 3.00 19.99
C ASN A 740 7.89 3.32 20.16
N PRO A 741 7.55 4.46 20.80
CA PRO A 741 6.15 4.82 21.10
C PRO A 741 5.25 4.90 19.86
N ASP A 742 5.84 5.22 18.71
CA ASP A 742 5.11 5.36 17.44
C ASP A 742 4.76 4.01 16.80
N GLN A 743 5.34 2.91 17.28
CA GLN A 743 5.04 1.52 16.87
C GLN A 743 5.08 1.31 15.34
N ILE A 744 5.93 2.06 14.64
CA ILE A 744 6.07 1.99 13.18
C ILE A 744 6.57 0.59 12.78
N ASP A 745 5.90 0.01 11.79
CA ASP A 745 6.17 -1.30 11.19
C ASP A 745 5.95 -1.16 9.68
N THR A 746 7.04 -0.92 8.94
CA THR A 746 7.01 -0.55 7.52
C THR A 746 6.43 -1.66 6.63
N ASP A 747 6.76 -2.93 6.89
CA ASP A 747 6.27 -4.09 6.13
C ASP A 747 5.02 -4.77 6.73
N ASN A 748 4.55 -4.29 7.89
CA ASN A 748 3.37 -4.77 8.63
C ASN A 748 3.46 -6.25 8.99
N ASN A 749 4.66 -6.76 9.30
CA ASN A 749 4.87 -8.15 9.67
C ASN A 749 4.64 -8.44 11.17
N GLY A 750 4.46 -7.39 11.99
CA GLY A 750 4.27 -7.43 13.43
C GLY A 750 5.55 -7.24 14.26
N GLU A 751 6.70 -7.03 13.63
CA GLU A 751 7.98 -6.62 14.24
C GLU A 751 8.26 -5.17 13.84
N GLY A 752 8.35 -4.26 14.81
CA GLY A 752 8.52 -2.85 14.51
C GLY A 752 9.91 -2.49 13.96
N ASP A 753 9.99 -1.35 13.27
CA ASP A 753 11.21 -0.83 12.65
C ASP A 753 12.36 -0.65 13.65
N ALA A 754 12.05 -0.38 14.92
CA ALA A 754 13.03 -0.12 15.97
C ALA A 754 13.85 -1.36 16.38
N CYS A 755 13.34 -2.56 16.09
CA CYS A 755 13.98 -3.83 16.39
C CYS A 755 14.25 -4.70 15.15
N ALA A 756 13.63 -4.40 14.01
CA ALA A 756 13.89 -5.03 12.74
C ALA A 756 15.28 -4.66 12.14
N VAL A 757 15.90 -5.64 11.49
CA VAL A 757 17.21 -5.48 10.79
C VAL A 757 17.07 -5.23 9.28
N ASP A 758 15.84 -5.36 8.81
CA ASP A 758 15.33 -5.31 7.43
C ASP A 758 13.87 -4.88 7.62
N ILE A 759 13.60 -3.58 7.51
CA ILE A 759 12.31 -2.99 7.93
C ILE A 759 11.24 -3.05 6.83
N ASP A 760 11.65 -3.11 5.56
CA ASP A 760 10.73 -3.18 4.41
C ASP A 760 10.53 -4.62 3.91
N GLY A 761 11.28 -5.58 4.46
CA GLY A 761 11.08 -7.01 4.27
C GLY A 761 11.56 -7.53 2.91
N ASP A 762 12.44 -6.80 2.24
CA ASP A 762 12.92 -7.13 0.90
C ASP A 762 14.10 -8.14 0.88
N GLY A 763 14.65 -8.44 2.07
CA GLY A 763 15.77 -9.35 2.26
C GLY A 763 17.14 -8.69 2.17
N VAL A 764 17.20 -7.38 1.96
CA VAL A 764 18.37 -6.52 2.07
C VAL A 764 18.35 -5.90 3.46
N LEU A 765 19.49 -5.95 4.16
CA LEU A 765 19.56 -5.39 5.52
C LEU A 765 19.62 -3.86 5.44
N ASN A 766 19.00 -3.17 6.40
CA ASN A 766 18.92 -1.70 6.47
C ASN A 766 20.24 -0.97 6.17
N GLU A 767 21.37 -1.49 6.66
CA GLU A 767 22.69 -0.85 6.47
C GLU A 767 23.25 -0.94 5.03
N ARG A 768 22.65 -1.80 4.19
CA ARG A 768 23.08 -2.06 2.81
C ARG A 768 21.99 -1.73 1.79
N ASP A 769 20.83 -1.38 2.31
CA ASP A 769 19.66 -1.09 1.53
C ASP A 769 19.71 0.39 1.10
N ASN A 770 19.70 0.62 -0.20
CA ASN A 770 19.63 1.96 -0.78
C ASN A 770 18.20 2.54 -0.79
N CYS A 771 17.20 1.76 -0.39
CA CYS A 771 15.83 2.20 -0.13
C CYS A 771 15.25 1.55 1.13
N GLN A 772 15.84 1.85 2.27
CA GLN A 772 15.49 1.26 3.57
C GLN A 772 13.99 1.12 3.89
N TYR A 773 13.13 2.01 3.38
CA TYR A 773 11.68 2.02 3.66
C TYR A 773 10.81 1.56 2.48
N VAL A 774 11.41 1.15 1.37
CA VAL A 774 10.71 0.84 0.11
C VAL A 774 11.28 -0.42 -0.50
N TYR A 775 10.47 -1.48 -0.46
CA TYR A 775 10.80 -2.81 -1.00
C TYR A 775 11.47 -2.76 -2.38
N ASN A 776 12.77 -3.06 -2.46
CA ASN A 776 13.53 -3.01 -3.71
C ASN A 776 14.71 -4.02 -3.77
N VAL A 777 14.36 -5.31 -3.83
CA VAL A 777 15.31 -6.45 -3.92
C VAL A 777 16.43 -6.29 -4.96
N ASP A 778 16.17 -5.57 -6.07
CA ASP A 778 17.13 -5.38 -7.15
C ASP A 778 18.21 -4.33 -6.85
N GLN A 779 18.01 -3.49 -5.81
CA GLN A 779 18.92 -2.45 -5.33
C GLN A 779 19.45 -1.60 -6.48
N ARG A 780 18.56 -1.30 -7.43
CA ARG A 780 18.90 -0.51 -8.61
C ARG A 780 19.11 0.95 -8.20
N ASP A 781 20.19 1.53 -8.68
CA ASP A 781 20.60 2.91 -8.46
C ASP A 781 21.22 3.39 -9.77
N THR A 782 20.44 4.14 -10.54
CA THR A 782 20.73 4.48 -11.94
C THR A 782 21.74 5.62 -12.05
N ASP A 783 21.71 6.60 -11.15
CA ASP A 783 22.57 7.78 -11.18
C ASP A 783 23.73 7.75 -10.16
N LEU A 784 23.77 6.72 -9.32
CA LEU A 784 24.82 6.38 -8.36
C LEU A 784 24.96 7.39 -7.23
N ASP A 785 23.85 7.95 -6.76
CA ASP A 785 23.82 8.90 -5.65
C ASP A 785 23.71 8.21 -4.27
N GLY A 786 23.40 6.91 -4.25
CA GLY A 786 23.27 6.09 -3.07
C GLY A 786 21.83 5.93 -2.57
N VAL A 787 20.85 6.49 -3.25
CA VAL A 787 19.41 6.29 -3.09
C VAL A 787 18.93 5.41 -4.24
N GLY A 788 18.14 4.38 -3.96
CA GLY A 788 17.69 3.46 -5.01
C GLY A 788 16.54 4.04 -5.85
N ASP A 789 16.45 3.63 -7.11
CA ASP A 789 15.45 4.13 -8.09
C ASP A 789 14.00 4.11 -7.58
N GLN A 790 13.66 3.21 -6.64
CA GLN A 790 12.30 3.05 -6.10
C GLN A 790 11.92 4.09 -5.03
N CYS A 791 12.91 4.68 -4.37
CA CYS A 791 12.73 5.67 -3.32
C CYS A 791 13.42 7.01 -3.65
N ASP A 792 14.09 7.09 -4.80
CA ASP A 792 14.72 8.28 -5.31
C ASP A 792 13.69 9.21 -5.96
N ASN A 793 13.59 10.43 -5.47
CA ASN A 793 12.73 11.48 -6.02
C ASN A 793 13.33 12.18 -7.26
N CYS A 794 14.56 11.84 -7.65
CA CYS A 794 15.19 12.20 -8.92
C CYS A 794 16.03 11.03 -9.51
N PRO A 795 15.41 9.89 -9.94
CA PRO A 795 16.09 8.65 -10.35
C PRO A 795 17.15 8.73 -11.46
N LEU A 796 17.32 9.89 -12.09
CA LEU A 796 18.21 10.13 -13.22
C LEU A 796 19.27 11.21 -12.94
N GLU A 797 19.20 11.92 -11.80
CA GLU A 797 20.03 13.09 -11.49
C GLU A 797 20.48 13.08 -10.02
N HIS A 798 21.78 12.85 -9.80
CA HIS A 798 22.35 12.58 -8.49
C HIS A 798 22.02 13.61 -7.39
N ASN A 799 21.25 13.22 -6.37
CA ASN A 799 20.79 14.06 -5.27
C ASN A 799 20.62 13.29 -3.92
N PRO A 800 21.73 12.89 -3.26
CA PRO A 800 21.68 11.98 -2.09
C PRO A 800 20.91 12.51 -0.88
N ASP A 801 20.71 13.83 -0.80
CA ASP A 801 20.00 14.49 0.30
C ASP A 801 18.46 14.45 0.11
N GLN A 802 17.97 14.09 -1.09
CA GLN A 802 16.55 13.95 -1.43
C GLN A 802 15.69 15.17 -1.04
N GLU A 803 16.28 16.37 -1.09
CA GLU A 803 15.59 17.61 -0.74
C GLU A 803 14.45 17.88 -1.74
N ASP A 804 13.26 18.12 -1.20
CA ASP A 804 12.03 18.44 -1.94
C ASP A 804 11.38 19.65 -1.25
N THR A 805 11.80 20.84 -1.67
CA THR A 805 11.49 22.12 -1.02
C THR A 805 10.00 22.46 -1.09
N ASP A 806 9.32 22.04 -2.15
CA ASP A 806 7.90 22.35 -2.36
C ASP A 806 6.96 21.14 -2.21
N SER A 807 7.48 19.98 -1.86
CA SER A 807 6.77 18.78 -1.43
C SER A 807 5.85 18.17 -2.50
N ASP A 808 6.22 18.26 -3.77
CA ASP A 808 5.48 17.65 -4.89
C ASP A 808 5.90 16.20 -5.20
N ARG A 809 6.93 15.69 -4.50
CA ARG A 809 7.61 14.38 -4.68
C ARG A 809 8.63 14.34 -5.82
N ILE A 810 9.00 15.49 -6.38
CA ILE A 810 10.07 15.64 -7.34
C ILE A 810 11.21 16.37 -6.63
N GLY A 811 12.40 15.77 -6.58
CA GLY A 811 13.52 16.39 -5.87
C GLY A 811 13.98 17.70 -6.52
N ASP A 812 14.53 18.59 -5.70
CA ASP A 812 14.95 19.95 -6.10
C ASP A 812 15.93 19.97 -7.30
N GLU A 813 16.71 18.91 -7.51
CA GLU A 813 17.70 18.84 -8.60
C GLU A 813 17.06 18.54 -9.97
N CYS A 814 15.96 17.79 -10.00
CA CYS A 814 15.21 17.47 -11.21
C CYS A 814 13.89 18.25 -11.35
N ASP A 815 13.46 18.95 -10.31
CA ASP A 815 12.34 19.88 -10.33
C ASP A 815 12.70 21.14 -11.12
N ASN A 816 12.00 21.34 -12.24
CA ASN A 816 12.13 22.55 -13.04
C ASN A 816 10.87 23.43 -13.01
N ASN A 817 9.81 23.00 -12.33
CA ASN A 817 8.51 23.66 -12.20
C ASN A 817 7.85 24.03 -13.55
N GLN A 818 8.31 23.45 -14.67
CA GLN A 818 7.72 23.71 -15.99
C GLN A 818 6.60 22.71 -16.23
N ASP A 819 5.40 23.13 -15.88
CA ASP A 819 4.14 22.46 -16.15
C ASP A 819 3.29 23.42 -17.00
N ILE A 820 3.12 23.13 -18.30
CA ILE A 820 2.49 24.06 -19.24
C ILE A 820 0.97 23.98 -19.25
N ASP A 821 0.40 22.85 -18.84
CA ASP A 821 -1.04 22.62 -18.86
C ASP A 821 -1.68 22.63 -17.45
N GLU A 822 -0.83 22.83 -16.44
CA GLU A 822 -1.12 23.12 -15.05
C GLU A 822 -1.80 21.96 -14.32
N ASP A 823 -1.51 20.71 -14.70
CA ASP A 823 -2.12 19.52 -14.11
C ASP A 823 -1.37 18.98 -12.87
N GLY A 824 -0.11 19.41 -12.67
CA GLY A 824 0.74 19.07 -11.54
C GLY A 824 1.96 18.23 -11.90
N HIS A 825 2.06 17.75 -13.14
CA HIS A 825 3.20 17.00 -13.63
C HIS A 825 4.06 17.88 -14.54
N GLN A 826 5.37 17.92 -14.28
CA GLN A 826 6.28 18.72 -15.11
C GLN A 826 6.43 18.11 -16.51
N ASN A 827 6.63 18.95 -17.54
CA ASN A 827 6.61 18.56 -18.96
C ASN A 827 7.50 17.36 -19.35
N ASN A 828 8.56 17.10 -18.59
CA ASN A 828 9.51 16.00 -18.82
C ASN A 828 9.12 14.68 -18.12
N LEU A 829 8.14 14.71 -17.22
CA LEU A 829 7.58 13.56 -16.52
C LEU A 829 6.10 13.31 -16.85
N ASP A 830 5.47 14.25 -17.55
CA ASP A 830 4.08 14.15 -18.01
C ASP A 830 3.95 13.28 -19.28
N ASN A 831 3.09 12.26 -19.24
CA ASN A 831 2.78 11.38 -20.36
C ASN A 831 1.83 12.03 -21.41
N CYS A 832 1.25 13.19 -21.10
CA CYS A 832 0.51 14.06 -22.01
C CYS A 832 0.84 15.57 -21.83
N PRO A 833 2.06 16.04 -22.16
CA PRO A 833 2.58 17.39 -21.85
C PRO A 833 1.80 18.64 -22.30
N TYR A 834 0.65 18.49 -22.96
CA TYR A 834 -0.17 19.58 -23.47
C TYR A 834 -1.68 19.37 -23.21
N VAL A 835 -2.07 18.30 -22.53
CA VAL A 835 -3.46 17.93 -22.26
C VAL A 835 -3.58 17.53 -20.79
N PRO A 836 -4.24 18.34 -19.95
CA PRO A 836 -4.27 18.08 -18.51
C PRO A 836 -4.83 16.71 -18.15
N ASN A 837 -4.04 15.92 -17.44
CA ASN A 837 -4.35 14.58 -16.97
C ASN A 837 -3.57 14.29 -15.68
N ALA A 838 -3.90 15.01 -14.61
CA ALA A 838 -3.24 14.93 -13.31
C ALA A 838 -3.14 13.50 -12.73
N ASN A 839 -4.01 12.56 -13.13
CA ASN A 839 -3.95 11.16 -12.71
C ASN A 839 -2.98 10.28 -13.52
N GLN A 840 -2.41 10.82 -14.61
CA GLN A 840 -1.43 10.18 -15.49
C GLN A 840 -1.83 8.77 -15.97
N ALA A 841 -3.15 8.50 -16.08
CA ALA A 841 -3.64 7.20 -16.53
C ALA A 841 -3.09 6.82 -17.92
N ASP A 842 -2.61 5.59 -18.03
CA ASP A 842 -1.96 4.98 -19.20
C ASP A 842 -2.25 3.47 -19.14
N HIS A 843 -3.47 3.08 -19.55
CA HIS A 843 -4.00 1.74 -19.29
C HIS A 843 -3.24 0.64 -20.05
N ASP A 844 -2.75 0.92 -21.25
CA ASP A 844 -1.95 -0.03 -22.04
C ASP A 844 -0.44 0.01 -21.73
N LYS A 845 0.02 1.03 -20.99
CA LYS A 845 1.40 1.23 -20.55
C LYS A 845 2.39 1.41 -21.69
N ASP A 846 1.96 2.07 -22.77
CA ASP A 846 2.83 2.38 -23.91
C ASP A 846 3.65 3.67 -23.73
N GLY A 847 3.37 4.41 -22.65
CA GLY A 847 4.03 5.66 -22.26
C GLY A 847 3.35 6.92 -22.77
N LYS A 848 2.15 6.80 -23.35
CA LYS A 848 1.29 7.93 -23.75
C LYS A 848 0.00 7.85 -22.95
N GLY A 849 -0.33 8.91 -22.21
CA GLY A 849 -1.50 8.88 -21.33
C GLY A 849 -2.82 8.86 -22.10
N ASP A 850 -3.85 8.23 -21.52
CA ASP A 850 -5.18 8.05 -22.12
C ASP A 850 -5.78 9.38 -22.61
N ALA A 851 -5.55 10.47 -21.88
CA ALA A 851 -6.10 11.78 -22.20
C ALA A 851 -5.64 12.32 -23.58
N CYS A 852 -4.46 11.87 -24.04
CA CYS A 852 -3.90 12.20 -25.35
C CYS A 852 -3.72 10.97 -26.24
N ASP A 853 -4.15 9.79 -25.81
CA ASP A 853 -4.29 8.59 -26.63
C ASP A 853 -5.59 8.58 -27.46
N HIS A 854 -5.63 7.69 -28.44
CA HIS A 854 -6.74 7.43 -29.33
C HIS A 854 -7.12 5.94 -29.33
N ASP A 855 -6.42 5.11 -28.55
CA ASP A 855 -6.51 3.66 -28.46
C ASP A 855 -5.95 3.22 -27.07
N ASP A 856 -6.69 3.51 -26.00
CA ASP A 856 -6.25 3.42 -24.59
C ASP A 856 -5.86 1.99 -24.13
N ASP A 857 -6.28 0.95 -24.86
CA ASP A 857 -6.00 -0.46 -24.58
C ASP A 857 -5.17 -1.17 -25.66
N ASN A 858 -4.77 -0.41 -26.70
CA ASN A 858 -3.95 -0.84 -27.83
C ASN A 858 -4.48 -2.09 -28.56
N ASP A 859 -5.80 -2.27 -28.63
CA ASP A 859 -6.46 -3.41 -29.28
C ASP A 859 -6.65 -3.23 -30.80
N GLY A 860 -6.47 -2.00 -31.28
CA GLY A 860 -6.58 -1.58 -32.68
C GLY A 860 -7.92 -0.96 -33.06
N ILE A 861 -8.86 -0.84 -32.13
CA ILE A 861 -10.13 -0.11 -32.25
C ILE A 861 -9.99 1.23 -31.51
N PRO A 862 -10.17 2.37 -32.20
CA PRO A 862 -10.04 3.66 -31.52
C PRO A 862 -11.13 3.88 -30.45
N ASP A 863 -10.81 4.60 -29.38
CA ASP A 863 -11.69 4.84 -28.21
C ASP A 863 -13.08 5.36 -28.58
N ASP A 864 -13.17 6.19 -29.63
CA ASP A 864 -14.42 6.79 -30.08
C ASP A 864 -15.40 5.76 -30.70
N LYS A 865 -14.95 4.52 -30.89
CA LYS A 865 -15.69 3.39 -31.46
C LYS A 865 -15.59 2.12 -30.62
N ASP A 866 -14.84 2.16 -29.53
CA ASP A 866 -14.63 1.01 -28.66
C ASP A 866 -15.80 0.85 -27.66
N ASN A 867 -16.33 -0.36 -27.53
CA ASN A 867 -17.35 -0.70 -26.54
C ASN A 867 -16.76 -1.15 -25.18
N CYS A 868 -15.45 -1.29 -25.06
CA CYS A 868 -14.66 -1.55 -23.87
C CYS A 868 -13.31 -0.80 -23.93
N ARG A 869 -13.35 0.54 -23.93
CA ARG A 869 -12.19 1.44 -24.11
C ARG A 869 -10.89 1.07 -23.37
N LEU A 870 -10.99 0.51 -22.16
CA LEU A 870 -9.82 0.24 -21.29
C LEU A 870 -9.43 -1.25 -21.29
N VAL A 871 -10.11 -2.08 -22.08
CA VAL A 871 -10.05 -3.54 -22.01
C VAL A 871 -10.03 -4.13 -23.41
N ALA A 872 -8.84 -4.56 -23.83
CA ALA A 872 -8.61 -5.05 -25.17
C ALA A 872 -9.59 -6.16 -25.61
N ASN A 873 -10.45 -5.84 -26.58
CA ASN A 873 -11.43 -6.73 -27.17
C ASN A 873 -11.62 -6.48 -28.68
N PRO A 874 -10.66 -6.91 -29.54
CA PRO A 874 -10.65 -6.55 -30.97
C PRO A 874 -11.85 -7.05 -31.80
N ASP A 875 -12.65 -7.97 -31.23
CA ASP A 875 -13.86 -8.51 -31.85
C ASP A 875 -15.14 -7.73 -31.48
N GLN A 876 -15.05 -6.80 -30.51
CA GLN A 876 -16.11 -5.91 -30.06
C GLN A 876 -17.38 -6.69 -29.72
N ALA A 877 -17.23 -7.88 -29.13
CA ALA A 877 -18.33 -8.75 -28.77
C ALA A 877 -19.25 -8.07 -27.75
N ASP A 878 -20.54 -7.97 -28.08
CA ASP A 878 -21.61 -7.41 -27.23
C ASP A 878 -22.85 -8.31 -27.42
N SER A 879 -22.98 -9.31 -26.55
CA SER A 879 -23.97 -10.39 -26.70
C SER A 879 -25.39 -9.96 -26.33
N ASP A 880 -25.54 -8.97 -25.44
CA ASP A 880 -26.85 -8.47 -24.99
C ASP A 880 -27.28 -7.18 -25.70
N GLY A 881 -26.38 -6.56 -26.46
CA GLY A 881 -26.62 -5.40 -27.31
C GLY A 881 -26.84 -4.12 -26.50
N ASP A 882 -26.26 -4.01 -25.31
CA ASP A 882 -26.38 -2.83 -24.45
C ASP A 882 -25.38 -1.71 -24.82
N GLY A 883 -24.45 -1.99 -25.74
CA GLY A 883 -23.44 -1.05 -26.23
C GLY A 883 -22.16 -1.03 -25.41
N ARG A 884 -22.04 -1.87 -24.38
CA ARG A 884 -20.80 -2.18 -23.66
C ARG A 884 -20.37 -3.60 -24.05
N GLY A 885 -19.07 -3.81 -24.25
CA GLY A 885 -18.56 -5.12 -24.65
C GLY A 885 -18.68 -6.14 -23.51
N ASP A 886 -18.83 -7.41 -23.89
CA ASP A 886 -18.88 -8.54 -22.95
C ASP A 886 -17.59 -8.64 -22.10
N ALA A 887 -16.47 -8.12 -22.61
CA ALA A 887 -15.17 -8.15 -21.97
C ALA A 887 -15.08 -7.29 -20.70
N CYS A 888 -15.90 -6.24 -20.60
CA CYS A 888 -15.88 -5.27 -19.52
C CYS A 888 -17.27 -5.12 -18.87
N LYS A 889 -18.15 -6.13 -18.92
CA LYS A 889 -19.60 -6.05 -18.65
C LYS A 889 -20.01 -5.39 -17.31
N ASP A 890 -19.23 -5.58 -16.24
CA ASP A 890 -19.55 -5.13 -14.86
C ASP A 890 -18.36 -4.43 -14.16
N ASP A 891 -17.23 -4.35 -14.85
CA ASP A 891 -15.94 -3.85 -14.37
C ASP A 891 -15.27 -3.25 -15.62
N PHE A 892 -15.22 -1.92 -15.70
CA PHE A 892 -14.89 -1.20 -16.93
C PHE A 892 -13.38 -1.09 -17.16
N ASP A 893 -12.60 -0.96 -16.10
CA ASP A 893 -11.14 -0.80 -16.10
C ASP A 893 -10.38 -2.06 -15.66
N GLN A 894 -11.09 -3.15 -15.33
CA GLN A 894 -10.54 -4.46 -14.97
C GLN A 894 -9.67 -4.47 -13.70
N ASP A 895 -9.98 -3.60 -12.75
CA ASP A 895 -9.31 -3.55 -11.45
C ASP A 895 -9.84 -4.61 -10.45
N SER A 896 -10.82 -5.44 -10.87
CA SER A 896 -11.53 -6.45 -10.06
C SER A 896 -12.54 -5.90 -9.06
N VAL A 897 -12.87 -4.60 -9.12
CA VAL A 897 -13.91 -3.95 -8.35
C VAL A 897 -15.07 -3.61 -9.29
N PRO A 898 -16.30 -4.06 -9.01
CA PRO A 898 -17.43 -3.75 -9.88
C PRO A 898 -17.76 -2.26 -9.89
N ASP A 899 -18.18 -1.74 -11.05
CA ASP A 899 -18.59 -0.33 -11.29
C ASP A 899 -19.43 0.31 -10.18
N ILE A 900 -20.30 -0.49 -9.53
CA ILE A 900 -21.23 0.00 -8.51
C ILE A 900 -20.54 0.38 -7.20
N ASP A 901 -19.52 -0.39 -6.85
CA ASP A 901 -18.73 -0.30 -5.63
C ASP A 901 -17.44 0.51 -5.86
N ASP A 902 -17.05 0.65 -7.13
CA ASP A 902 -15.92 1.45 -7.57
C ASP A 902 -16.24 2.97 -7.55
N ILE A 903 -15.30 3.73 -6.99
CA ILE A 903 -15.34 5.19 -6.93
C ILE A 903 -14.77 5.86 -8.19
N CYS A 904 -13.93 5.17 -8.97
CA CYS A 904 -13.34 5.63 -10.21
C CYS A 904 -13.35 4.52 -11.29
N PRO A 905 -14.54 4.13 -11.79
CA PRO A 905 -14.75 3.03 -12.74
C PRO A 905 -14.23 3.28 -14.16
N GLU A 906 -13.28 4.20 -14.33
CA GLU A 906 -12.55 4.40 -15.58
C GLU A 906 -11.07 4.64 -15.27
N ASN A 907 -10.57 4.05 -14.17
CA ASN A 907 -9.20 4.19 -13.69
C ASN A 907 -8.79 2.97 -12.86
N VAL A 908 -7.98 2.11 -13.47
CA VAL A 908 -7.50 0.85 -12.87
C VAL A 908 -6.74 1.00 -11.53
N ASP A 909 -6.18 2.18 -11.25
CA ASP A 909 -5.34 2.39 -10.05
C ASP A 909 -6.13 2.84 -8.82
N ILE A 910 -7.41 3.21 -8.94
CA ILE A 910 -8.20 3.82 -7.84
C ILE A 910 -9.59 3.19 -7.72
N SER A 911 -9.82 2.32 -6.74
CA SER A 911 -11.13 1.66 -6.56
C SER A 911 -11.85 1.99 -5.27
N GLU A 912 -11.15 2.51 -4.25
CA GLU A 912 -11.72 2.86 -2.94
C GLU A 912 -11.19 4.20 -2.41
N THR A 913 -11.96 4.85 -1.53
CA THR A 913 -11.43 6.00 -0.79
C THR A 913 -10.46 5.52 0.27
N ASP A 914 -9.19 5.94 0.17
CA ASP A 914 -8.13 5.50 1.08
C ASP A 914 -7.13 6.62 1.40
N PHE A 915 -7.09 7.04 2.66
CA PHE A 915 -6.06 7.91 3.23
C PHE A 915 -5.22 7.19 4.30
N ARG A 916 -5.05 5.86 4.24
CA ARG A 916 -4.10 5.13 5.11
C ARG A 916 -2.67 5.58 4.85
N ARG A 917 -2.34 5.76 3.58
CA ARG A 917 -1.07 6.34 3.13
C ARG A 917 -1.31 7.79 2.74
N PHE A 918 -0.61 8.70 3.40
CA PHE A 918 -0.68 10.12 3.09
C PHE A 918 0.68 10.76 3.31
N GLN A 919 0.94 11.83 2.55
CA GLN A 919 2.11 12.69 2.72
C GLN A 919 1.77 13.78 3.75
N MET A 920 2.62 13.91 4.76
CA MET A 920 2.52 15.02 5.72
C MET A 920 3.25 16.25 5.19
N ILE A 921 2.53 17.37 5.04
CA ILE A 921 3.10 18.61 4.52
C ILE A 921 3.11 19.68 5.61
N PRO A 922 4.28 20.01 6.19
CA PRO A 922 4.40 21.14 7.11
C PRO A 922 4.40 22.46 6.33
N LEU A 923 3.42 23.34 6.60
CA LEU A 923 3.29 24.63 5.91
C LEU A 923 4.04 25.78 6.62
N ASP A 924 4.56 25.54 7.82
CA ASP A 924 5.51 26.40 8.53
C ASP A 924 6.59 25.58 9.27
N PRO A 925 7.56 24.98 8.56
CA PRO A 925 8.53 24.04 9.15
C PRO A 925 9.48 24.65 10.20
N LYS A 926 9.53 25.99 10.31
CA LYS A 926 10.28 26.68 11.39
C LYS A 926 9.44 26.85 12.66
N GLY A 927 8.12 26.79 12.51
CA GLY A 927 7.10 26.79 13.56
C GLY A 927 7.03 28.05 14.42
N THR A 928 5.89 28.22 15.07
CA THR A 928 5.80 29.06 16.28
C THR A 928 5.36 28.26 17.51
N SER A 929 4.67 27.14 17.30
CA SER A 929 4.22 26.22 18.35
C SER A 929 5.14 24.99 18.53
N GLN A 930 5.93 24.63 17.51
CA GLN A 930 6.90 23.52 17.47
C GLN A 930 6.29 22.10 17.50
N ASN A 931 4.96 21.97 17.40
CA ASN A 931 4.30 20.66 17.32
C ASN A 931 3.75 20.44 15.92
N ASP A 932 4.17 19.35 15.28
CA ASP A 932 3.60 18.87 14.02
C ASP A 932 2.21 18.24 14.26
N PRO A 933 1.34 18.20 13.23
CA PRO A 933 0.06 17.52 13.35
C PRO A 933 0.24 16.03 13.64
N ASN A 934 -0.50 15.50 14.61
CA ASN A 934 -0.63 14.07 14.85
C ASN A 934 -1.94 13.56 14.21
N TRP A 935 -1.83 12.62 13.28
CA TRP A 935 -2.95 12.05 12.52
C TRP A 935 -3.15 10.58 12.88
N VAL A 936 -4.34 10.25 13.36
CA VAL A 936 -4.76 8.87 13.64
C VAL A 936 -5.70 8.42 12.53
N VAL A 937 -5.37 7.30 11.87
CA VAL A 937 -6.18 6.70 10.80
C VAL A 937 -7.15 5.67 11.38
N ARG A 938 -8.42 5.76 10.99
CA ARG A 938 -9.51 4.82 11.30
C ARG A 938 -10.26 4.46 10.02
N HIS A 939 -11.20 3.51 10.10
CA HIS A 939 -12.04 3.10 8.98
C HIS A 939 -11.25 2.79 7.70
N GLN A 940 -10.09 2.15 7.85
CA GLN A 940 -9.20 1.80 6.73
C GLN A 940 -8.92 3.00 5.81
N GLY A 941 -8.66 4.19 6.37
CA GLY A 941 -8.33 5.39 5.59
C GLY A 941 -9.51 6.29 5.25
N LYS A 942 -10.75 5.92 5.63
CA LYS A 942 -11.94 6.77 5.44
C LYS A 942 -12.26 7.67 6.63
N GLU A 943 -11.46 7.60 7.69
CA GLU A 943 -11.56 8.50 8.82
C GLU A 943 -10.17 8.86 9.35
N LEU A 944 -9.94 10.16 9.53
CA LEU A 944 -8.71 10.66 10.13
C LEU A 944 -9.05 11.60 11.29
N VAL A 945 -8.36 11.42 12.40
CA VAL A 945 -8.52 12.24 13.60
C VAL A 945 -7.20 12.96 13.88
N GLN A 946 -7.27 14.29 14.00
CA GLN A 946 -6.14 15.13 14.36
C GLN A 946 -6.25 15.49 15.85
N THR A 947 -5.22 15.16 16.65
CA THR A 947 -5.34 15.14 18.11
C THR A 947 -4.67 16.30 18.85
N VAL A 948 -3.77 17.04 18.21
CA VAL A 948 -2.91 18.03 18.88
C VAL A 948 -3.09 19.44 18.33
N ASN A 949 -2.98 20.47 19.16
CA ASN A 949 -2.87 21.82 18.64
C ASN A 949 -1.49 22.01 17.99
N CYS A 950 -1.47 22.20 16.67
CA CYS A 950 -0.26 22.15 15.84
C CYS A 950 -0.05 23.38 14.94
N ASP A 951 1.17 23.50 14.42
CA ASP A 951 1.51 24.37 13.30
C ASP A 951 0.68 23.98 12.04
N PRO A 952 0.50 24.86 11.04
CA PRO A 952 -0.33 24.54 9.88
C PRO A 952 0.24 23.36 9.09
N GLY A 953 -0.59 22.37 8.81
CA GLY A 953 -0.17 21.18 8.10
C GLY A 953 -1.27 20.49 7.32
N LEU A 954 -0.84 19.63 6.40
CA LEU A 954 -1.70 18.84 5.54
C LEU A 954 -1.42 17.34 5.72
N ALA A 955 -2.46 16.53 5.59
CA ALA A 955 -2.36 15.12 5.25
C ALA A 955 -2.92 14.94 3.84
N VAL A 956 -2.06 14.72 2.85
CA VAL A 956 -2.43 14.64 1.43
C VAL A 956 -2.36 13.18 0.97
N GLY A 957 -3.48 12.64 0.47
CA GLY A 957 -3.51 11.29 -0.10
C GLY A 957 -2.67 11.21 -1.38
N PHE A 958 -2.36 9.99 -1.82
CA PHE A 958 -1.52 9.79 -3.01
C PHE A 958 -2.32 9.79 -4.32
N ASP A 959 -3.60 9.42 -4.26
CA ASP A 959 -4.50 9.40 -5.41
C ASP A 959 -4.66 10.78 -6.04
N GLU A 960 -4.59 10.81 -7.37
CA GLU A 960 -4.64 12.01 -8.19
C GLU A 960 -5.92 12.06 -9.02
N PHE A 961 -6.48 13.26 -9.14
CA PHE A 961 -7.77 13.42 -9.78
C PHE A 961 -7.77 14.55 -10.79
N ASN A 962 -8.39 14.27 -11.93
CA ASN A 962 -8.84 15.29 -12.88
C ASN A 962 -10.11 15.94 -12.32
N ALA A 963 -11.27 15.35 -12.60
CA ALA A 963 -12.57 15.80 -12.11
C ALA A 963 -13.02 14.93 -10.95
N VAL A 964 -13.35 15.57 -9.82
CA VAL A 964 -13.61 14.87 -8.56
C VAL A 964 -14.79 15.49 -7.81
N ASP A 965 -15.60 14.63 -7.20
CA ASP A 965 -16.46 14.99 -6.09
C ASP A 965 -15.81 14.47 -4.79
N PHE A 966 -15.66 15.33 -3.79
CA PHE A 966 -15.07 14.95 -2.50
C PHE A 966 -15.98 15.38 -1.36
N SER A 967 -16.26 14.48 -0.43
CA SER A 967 -17.13 14.72 0.71
C SER A 967 -16.59 14.06 1.95
N GLY A 968 -16.97 14.61 3.09
CA GLY A 968 -16.58 14.08 4.39
C GLY A 968 -17.32 14.81 5.49
N THR A 969 -17.24 14.24 6.67
CA THR A 969 -17.84 14.75 7.89
C THR A 969 -16.78 15.44 8.73
N PHE A 970 -17.11 16.66 9.13
CA PHE A 970 -16.31 17.56 9.92
C PHE A 970 -16.92 17.68 11.31
N PHE A 971 -16.16 17.35 12.34
CA PHE A 971 -16.59 17.43 13.72
C PHE A 971 -15.41 17.82 14.62
N ILE A 972 -15.64 18.70 15.59
CA ILE A 972 -14.61 19.10 16.57
C ILE A 972 -15.05 18.61 17.94
N ASN A 973 -14.29 17.67 18.50
CA ASN A 973 -14.62 16.97 19.74
C ASN A 973 -13.99 17.64 20.97
N THR A 974 -14.06 18.97 21.04
CA THR A 974 -13.54 19.75 22.16
C THR A 974 -14.22 21.12 22.22
N GLU A 975 -14.22 21.73 23.40
CA GLU A 975 -14.59 23.16 23.60
C GLU A 975 -13.34 24.07 23.60
N ARG A 976 -12.16 23.50 23.35
CA ARG A 976 -10.89 24.21 23.35
C ARG A 976 -10.54 24.68 21.94
N ASP A 977 -9.91 25.85 21.90
CA ASP A 977 -9.55 26.59 20.68
C ASP A 977 -10.73 26.99 19.80
N ASP A 978 -10.46 27.86 18.82
CA ASP A 978 -11.47 28.47 17.96
C ASP A 978 -10.99 28.59 16.50
N ASP A 979 -10.03 27.76 16.14
CA ASP A 979 -9.10 27.91 15.02
C ASP A 979 -9.54 27.16 13.75
N TYR A 980 -8.61 26.91 12.83
CA TYR A 980 -8.91 26.47 11.48
C TYR A 980 -8.78 24.96 11.32
N ALA A 981 -9.75 24.40 10.61
CA ALA A 981 -9.64 23.08 10.00
C ALA A 981 -10.42 23.03 8.69
N GLY A 982 -10.17 22.01 7.87
CA GLY A 982 -10.82 21.82 6.59
C GLY A 982 -10.07 20.82 5.70
N PHE A 983 -10.09 21.05 4.39
CA PHE A 983 -9.53 20.11 3.42
C PHE A 983 -8.93 20.84 2.21
N VAL A 984 -8.05 20.15 1.49
CA VAL A 984 -7.42 20.62 0.26
C VAL A 984 -7.83 19.76 -0.93
N PHE A 985 -7.76 20.36 -2.12
CA PHE A 985 -8.02 19.67 -3.39
C PHE A 985 -7.22 20.31 -4.50
N GLY A 986 -6.95 19.54 -5.57
CA GLY A 986 -6.06 19.97 -6.63
C GLY A 986 -4.69 20.35 -6.09
N TYR A 987 -4.19 19.57 -5.12
CA TYR A 987 -2.86 19.73 -4.56
C TYR A 987 -1.84 19.21 -5.58
N GLN A 988 -0.89 20.06 -5.93
CA GLN A 988 0.24 19.73 -6.79
C GLN A 988 1.53 19.82 -5.97
N SER A 989 1.74 20.97 -5.33
CA SER A 989 2.81 21.20 -4.38
C SER A 989 2.34 22.00 -3.18
N SER A 990 3.16 22.11 -2.14
CA SER A 990 2.94 22.96 -0.96
C SER A 990 2.82 24.46 -1.29
N SER A 991 3.13 24.85 -2.53
CA SER A 991 2.90 26.19 -3.06
C SER A 991 1.65 26.30 -3.96
N ARG A 992 1.07 25.17 -4.36
CA ARG A 992 0.08 25.06 -5.44
C ARG A 992 -1.06 24.11 -5.05
N PHE A 993 -2.11 24.67 -4.46
CA PHE A 993 -3.32 23.91 -4.10
C PHE A 993 -4.54 24.80 -3.87
N TYR A 994 -5.73 24.21 -3.91
CA TYR A 994 -6.94 24.84 -3.36
C TYR A 994 -7.17 24.37 -1.93
N VAL A 995 -7.67 25.27 -1.08
CA VAL A 995 -8.00 24.96 0.32
C VAL A 995 -9.37 25.48 0.69
N VAL A 996 -10.13 24.62 1.35
CA VAL A 996 -11.36 24.97 2.07
C VAL A 996 -11.03 24.93 3.55
N MET A 997 -11.23 26.04 4.25
CA MET A 997 -10.90 26.17 5.66
C MET A 997 -12.01 26.89 6.41
N TRP A 998 -12.25 26.51 7.65
CA TRP A 998 -13.32 27.06 8.47
C TRP A 998 -12.85 27.38 9.88
N LYS A 999 -13.05 28.63 10.30
CA LYS A 999 -12.73 29.13 11.64
C LYS A 999 -13.99 29.40 12.46
N GLN A 1000 -13.94 29.13 13.77
CA GLN A 1000 -15.05 29.37 14.69
C GLN A 1000 -15.24 30.85 15.01
N ILE A 1001 -14.20 31.51 15.53
CA ILE A 1001 -14.26 32.87 16.03
C ILE A 1001 -13.26 33.73 15.26
N THR A 1002 -13.65 34.96 14.91
CA THR A 1002 -12.75 35.89 14.22
C THR A 1002 -11.58 36.27 15.12
N GLN A 1003 -10.35 36.01 14.67
CA GLN A 1003 -9.11 36.28 15.41
C GLN A 1003 -7.99 36.80 14.49
N SER A 1004 -7.20 37.76 14.99
CA SER A 1004 -5.96 38.16 14.32
C SER A 1004 -4.85 37.20 14.73
N TYR A 1005 -4.05 36.76 13.76
CA TYR A 1005 -2.90 35.90 14.04
C TYR A 1005 -1.95 36.62 15.01
N TRP A 1006 -1.41 35.89 15.98
CA TRP A 1006 -0.57 36.46 17.03
C TRP A 1006 0.76 37.00 16.50
N ASP A 1007 1.30 36.38 15.45
CA ASP A 1007 2.50 36.87 14.77
C ASP A 1007 2.13 37.93 13.72
N SER A 1008 2.57 39.17 13.96
CA SER A 1008 2.36 40.28 13.03
C SER A 1008 3.37 40.32 11.87
N THR A 1009 4.42 39.50 11.93
CA THR A 1009 5.41 39.31 10.87
C THR A 1009 5.13 38.04 10.07
N PRO A 1010 5.36 38.04 8.74
CA PRO A 1010 5.82 39.16 7.91
C PRO A 1010 4.69 40.17 7.58
N THR A 1011 3.43 39.76 7.69
CA THR A 1011 2.25 40.60 7.44
C THR A 1011 1.15 40.35 8.47
N LYS A 1012 0.46 41.39 8.91
CA LYS A 1012 -0.70 41.24 9.81
C LYS A 1012 -1.80 40.43 9.12
N ALA A 1013 -2.15 39.29 9.71
CA ALA A 1013 -3.21 38.41 9.23
C ALA A 1013 -4.44 38.49 10.13
N GLN A 1014 -5.60 38.74 9.54
CA GLN A 1014 -6.89 38.69 10.22
C GLN A 1014 -7.72 37.56 9.65
N GLY A 1015 -8.01 36.55 10.47
CA GLY A 1015 -8.86 35.40 10.13
C GLY A 1015 -10.28 35.63 10.65
N TYR A 1016 -11.24 35.70 9.74
CA TYR A 1016 -12.65 35.83 10.05
C TYR A 1016 -13.29 34.45 10.22
N SER A 1017 -14.27 34.37 11.12
CA SER A 1017 -15.13 33.19 11.23
C SER A 1017 -15.93 32.98 9.94
N GLY A 1018 -16.19 31.73 9.58
CA GLY A 1018 -16.86 31.39 8.33
C GLY A 1018 -16.03 30.55 7.38
N LEU A 1019 -16.73 29.79 6.54
CA LEU A 1019 -16.13 28.92 5.53
C LEU A 1019 -15.43 29.78 4.48
N SER A 1020 -14.17 29.47 4.19
CA SER A 1020 -13.35 30.16 3.18
C SER A 1020 -12.86 29.17 2.15
N ILE A 1021 -12.91 29.55 0.88
CA ILE A 1021 -12.34 28.81 -0.24
C ILE A 1021 -11.23 29.69 -0.82
N LYS A 1022 -10.02 29.17 -0.84
CA LYS A 1022 -8.83 29.90 -1.30
C LYS A 1022 -8.06 29.07 -2.32
N VAL A 1023 -7.31 29.76 -3.15
CA VAL A 1023 -6.27 29.19 -3.99
C VAL A 1023 -4.92 29.70 -3.48
N VAL A 1024 -4.01 28.76 -3.27
CA VAL A 1024 -2.63 29.01 -2.88
C VAL A 1024 -1.80 28.96 -4.14
N ASN A 1025 -1.08 30.05 -4.41
CA ASN A 1025 -0.09 30.17 -5.47
C ASN A 1025 1.05 30.99 -4.87
N SER A 1026 1.90 30.27 -4.12
CA SER A 1026 2.95 30.86 -3.30
C SER A 1026 4.22 31.09 -4.10
N THR A 1027 4.77 32.29 -3.98
CA THR A 1027 6.09 32.64 -4.56
C THR A 1027 7.24 32.35 -3.61
N THR A 1028 6.95 31.95 -2.37
CA THR A 1028 7.96 31.71 -1.33
C THR A 1028 7.99 30.29 -0.80
N GLY A 1029 6.99 29.46 -1.13
CA GLY A 1029 6.79 28.16 -0.50
C GLY A 1029 6.37 28.24 0.98
N PRO A 1030 6.43 27.09 1.68
CA PRO A 1030 6.18 26.96 3.12
C PRO A 1030 6.99 27.93 3.99
N GLY A 1031 6.37 28.41 5.07
CA GLY A 1031 6.99 29.33 6.04
C GLY A 1031 6.12 30.51 6.41
N GLU A 1032 6.73 31.53 7.04
CA GLU A 1032 6.03 32.64 7.69
C GLU A 1032 5.11 33.46 6.76
N HIS A 1033 5.48 33.59 5.48
CA HIS A 1033 4.68 34.33 4.49
C HIS A 1033 3.40 33.58 4.12
N LEU A 1034 3.52 32.30 3.78
CA LEU A 1034 2.39 31.46 3.41
C LEU A 1034 1.47 31.22 4.60
N ARG A 1035 2.03 30.94 5.79
CA ARG A 1035 1.30 30.81 7.05
C ARG A 1035 0.37 31.99 7.33
N ASN A 1036 0.91 33.22 7.33
CA ASN A 1036 0.10 34.41 7.60
C ASN A 1036 -0.94 34.65 6.48
N ALA A 1037 -0.60 34.33 5.23
CA ALA A 1037 -1.51 34.43 4.10
C ALA A 1037 -2.68 33.44 4.21
N LEU A 1038 -2.42 32.20 4.63
CA LEU A 1038 -3.42 31.17 4.89
C LEU A 1038 -4.34 31.58 6.04
N TRP A 1039 -3.82 32.15 7.12
CA TRP A 1039 -4.65 32.65 8.22
C TRP A 1039 -5.57 33.81 7.78
N HIS A 1040 -5.07 34.70 6.93
CA HIS A 1040 -5.78 35.91 6.56
C HIS A 1040 -7.00 35.63 5.67
N THR A 1041 -8.18 36.15 6.04
CA THR A 1041 -9.36 36.17 5.18
C THR A 1041 -9.24 37.34 4.20
N GLY A 1042 -8.79 37.06 2.99
CA GLY A 1042 -8.54 38.05 1.96
C GLY A 1042 -7.50 37.58 0.94
N ASN A 1043 -6.99 38.53 0.15
CA ASN A 1043 -5.94 38.26 -0.81
C ASN A 1043 -4.60 38.75 -0.24
N THR A 1044 -3.58 37.89 -0.33
CA THR A 1044 -2.20 38.21 -0.03
C THR A 1044 -1.40 38.05 -1.33
N PRO A 1045 -0.94 39.15 -1.96
CA PRO A 1045 -0.27 39.09 -3.26
C PRO A 1045 0.94 38.14 -3.27
N GLY A 1046 1.02 37.29 -4.30
CA GLY A 1046 2.09 36.31 -4.46
C GLY A 1046 2.07 35.15 -3.45
N GLN A 1047 0.93 34.95 -2.75
CA GLN A 1047 0.76 33.91 -1.74
C GLN A 1047 -0.60 33.21 -1.88
N VAL A 1048 -1.69 33.89 -1.52
CA VAL A 1048 -3.02 33.29 -1.40
C VAL A 1048 -4.09 34.25 -1.92
N ARG A 1049 -5.04 33.73 -2.70
CA ARG A 1049 -6.24 34.46 -3.13
C ARG A 1049 -7.49 33.78 -2.59
N THR A 1050 -8.32 34.53 -1.88
CA THR A 1050 -9.62 34.05 -1.42
C THR A 1050 -10.60 34.10 -2.59
N LEU A 1051 -11.09 32.94 -3.02
CA LEU A 1051 -12.08 32.81 -4.10
C LEU A 1051 -13.48 33.14 -3.59
N TRP A 1052 -13.78 32.68 -2.37
CA TRP A 1052 -15.06 32.88 -1.72
C TRP A 1052 -14.92 32.78 -0.21
N HIS A 1053 -15.77 33.50 0.50
CA HIS A 1053 -15.91 33.40 1.95
C HIS A 1053 -17.37 33.60 2.31
N ASP A 1054 -17.88 32.85 3.29
CA ASP A 1054 -19.27 32.98 3.73
C ASP A 1054 -19.54 34.41 4.24
N PRO A 1055 -20.37 35.21 3.55
CA PRO A 1055 -20.61 36.60 3.92
C PRO A 1055 -21.35 36.77 5.25
N ARG A 1056 -21.89 35.67 5.82
CA ARG A 1056 -22.55 35.69 7.13
C ARG A 1056 -21.56 35.49 8.29
N HIS A 1057 -20.32 35.11 8.00
CA HIS A 1057 -19.26 34.86 8.97
C HIS A 1057 -19.63 33.84 10.07
N ILE A 1058 -20.39 32.81 9.70
CA ILE A 1058 -20.85 31.78 10.64
C ILE A 1058 -19.72 30.78 10.88
N GLY A 1059 -19.14 30.80 12.08
CA GLY A 1059 -18.19 29.77 12.51
C GLY A 1059 -18.86 28.43 12.76
N TRP A 1060 -18.04 27.38 12.81
CA TRP A 1060 -18.47 26.06 13.28
C TRP A 1060 -18.87 26.11 14.77
N LYS A 1061 -19.43 25.04 15.30
CA LYS A 1061 -19.83 24.90 16.71
C LYS A 1061 -19.19 23.65 17.29
N ASP A 1062 -18.87 23.70 18.57
CA ASP A 1062 -18.34 22.57 19.33
C ASP A 1062 -19.31 21.38 19.27
N PHE A 1063 -18.78 20.16 19.23
CA PHE A 1063 -19.54 18.90 19.25
C PHE A 1063 -20.70 18.87 18.23
N THR A 1064 -20.48 19.44 17.05
CA THR A 1064 -21.51 19.54 16.01
C THR A 1064 -21.00 18.93 14.72
N ALA A 1065 -21.77 17.98 14.18
CA ALA A 1065 -21.46 17.34 12.92
C ALA A 1065 -21.85 18.19 11.71
N TYR A 1066 -20.91 18.30 10.80
CA TYR A 1066 -21.08 18.99 9.54
C TYR A 1066 -20.66 18.09 8.38
N ARG A 1067 -21.36 18.13 7.25
CA ARG A 1067 -20.96 17.39 6.05
C ARG A 1067 -20.56 18.37 4.96
N TRP A 1068 -19.36 18.25 4.41
CA TRP A 1068 -18.98 18.99 3.20
C TRP A 1068 -19.24 18.16 1.94
N ARG A 1069 -19.48 18.85 0.84
CA ARG A 1069 -19.48 18.31 -0.52
C ARG A 1069 -18.80 19.30 -1.45
N LEU A 1070 -17.65 18.89 -1.97
CA LEU A 1070 -16.90 19.54 -3.05
C LEU A 1070 -17.31 18.92 -4.38
N SER A 1071 -17.51 19.77 -5.39
CA SER A 1071 -17.49 19.38 -6.80
C SER A 1071 -16.46 20.21 -7.53
N HIS A 1072 -15.43 19.56 -8.07
CA HIS A 1072 -14.36 20.19 -8.83
C HIS A 1072 -14.31 19.63 -10.26
N ARG A 1073 -14.36 20.50 -11.27
CA ARG A 1073 -14.24 20.15 -12.69
C ARG A 1073 -13.21 21.08 -13.37
N PRO A 1074 -11.90 20.76 -13.28
CA PRO A 1074 -10.84 21.67 -13.70
C PRO A 1074 -10.90 22.09 -15.17
N LYS A 1075 -11.32 21.20 -16.08
CA LYS A 1075 -11.50 21.51 -17.52
C LYS A 1075 -12.32 22.79 -17.77
N THR A 1076 -13.36 23.00 -16.97
CA THR A 1076 -14.18 24.23 -17.01
C THR A 1076 -13.79 25.26 -15.95
N GLY A 1077 -13.03 24.84 -14.94
CA GLY A 1077 -12.69 25.57 -13.73
C GLY A 1077 -13.79 25.59 -12.68
N TYR A 1078 -14.83 24.77 -12.84
CA TYR A 1078 -15.98 24.77 -11.94
C TYR A 1078 -15.59 24.24 -10.56
N ILE A 1079 -15.87 25.01 -9.52
CA ILE A 1079 -15.73 24.65 -8.12
C ILE A 1079 -17.04 24.96 -7.42
N ARG A 1080 -17.56 24.03 -6.61
CA ARG A 1080 -18.67 24.29 -5.69
C ARG A 1080 -18.45 23.56 -4.39
N VAL A 1081 -18.63 24.27 -3.28
CA VAL A 1081 -18.58 23.69 -1.93
C VAL A 1081 -19.92 23.95 -1.26
N VAL A 1082 -20.56 22.87 -0.82
CA VAL A 1082 -21.79 22.89 -0.02
C VAL A 1082 -21.48 22.29 1.34
N MET A 1083 -21.88 22.96 2.40
CA MET A 1083 -21.69 22.52 3.77
C MET A 1083 -23.05 22.38 4.46
N TYR A 1084 -23.25 21.25 5.12
CA TYR A 1084 -24.49 20.87 5.80
C TYR A 1084 -24.29 20.84 7.32
N GLU A 1085 -25.27 21.32 8.09
CA GLU A 1085 -25.39 21.11 9.55
C GLU A 1085 -26.53 20.12 9.76
N GLY A 1086 -26.18 18.88 10.13
CA GLY A 1086 -27.08 17.74 10.02
C GLY A 1086 -27.67 17.64 8.60
N LYS A 1087 -28.97 17.90 8.48
CA LYS A 1087 -29.74 17.79 7.21
C LYS A 1087 -29.82 19.08 6.40
N LYS A 1088 -29.44 20.22 6.97
CA LYS A 1088 -29.70 21.54 6.38
C LYS A 1088 -28.43 22.07 5.77
N ILE A 1089 -28.52 22.55 4.52
CA ILE A 1089 -27.44 23.34 3.93
C ILE A 1089 -27.26 24.58 4.80
N MET A 1090 -26.12 24.71 5.45
CA MET A 1090 -25.78 25.92 6.19
C MET A 1090 -25.02 26.88 5.29
N ALA A 1091 -24.11 26.42 4.43
CA ALA A 1091 -23.37 27.26 3.48
C ALA A 1091 -23.33 26.63 2.09
N ASP A 1092 -23.39 27.46 1.06
CA ASP A 1092 -23.24 27.06 -0.35
C ASP A 1092 -22.48 28.19 -1.04
N SER A 1093 -21.33 27.85 -1.62
CA SER A 1093 -20.52 28.82 -2.36
C SER A 1093 -21.21 29.32 -3.62
N GLY A 1094 -22.19 28.57 -4.13
CA GLY A 1094 -22.60 28.64 -5.52
C GLY A 1094 -21.48 28.20 -6.46
N PRO A 1095 -21.68 28.33 -7.78
CA PRO A 1095 -20.64 28.02 -8.75
C PRO A 1095 -19.52 29.08 -8.70
N ILE A 1096 -18.31 28.63 -8.43
CA ILE A 1096 -17.06 29.39 -8.55
C ILE A 1096 -16.36 28.90 -9.83
N TYR A 1097 -15.64 29.79 -10.50
CA TYR A 1097 -14.83 29.44 -11.66
C TYR A 1097 -13.39 29.89 -11.45
N ASP A 1098 -12.48 28.93 -11.41
CA ASP A 1098 -11.05 29.13 -11.28
C ASP A 1098 -10.30 28.02 -12.03
N LYS A 1099 -9.28 28.39 -12.81
CA LYS A 1099 -8.50 27.46 -13.66
C LYS A 1099 -7.01 27.55 -13.33
N THR A 1100 -6.68 27.82 -12.07
CA THR A 1100 -5.28 27.93 -11.67
C THR A 1100 -4.61 26.55 -11.74
N TYR A 1101 -5.31 25.50 -11.30
CA TYR A 1101 -4.81 24.12 -11.33
C TYR A 1101 -5.82 23.20 -12.02
N ALA A 1102 -5.33 22.33 -12.89
CA ALA A 1102 -6.10 21.48 -13.79
C ALA A 1102 -6.34 20.06 -13.23
N GLY A 1103 -6.10 19.85 -11.93
CA GLY A 1103 -6.27 18.58 -11.26
C GLY A 1103 -5.37 18.52 -10.03
N GLY A 1104 -5.15 17.32 -9.50
CA GLY A 1104 -4.18 17.04 -8.44
C GLY A 1104 -4.78 16.21 -7.30
N ARG A 1105 -4.08 16.19 -6.17
CA ARG A 1105 -4.39 15.34 -5.02
C ARG A 1105 -5.41 15.96 -4.07
N LEU A 1106 -6.01 15.12 -3.22
CA LEU A 1106 -6.89 15.50 -2.13
C LEU A 1106 -6.18 15.40 -0.79
N GLY A 1107 -6.65 16.16 0.21
CA GLY A 1107 -6.09 16.08 1.55
C GLY A 1107 -6.88 16.79 2.61
N LEU A 1108 -6.46 16.64 3.86
CA LEU A 1108 -7.04 17.27 5.03
C LEU A 1108 -6.13 18.39 5.53
N PHE A 1109 -6.71 19.42 6.15
CA PHE A 1109 -5.99 20.61 6.59
C PHE A 1109 -6.35 20.98 8.02
N VAL A 1110 -5.34 21.28 8.81
CA VAL A 1110 -5.47 21.84 10.15
C VAL A 1110 -4.51 23.01 10.34
N PHE A 1111 -4.91 23.97 11.17
CA PHE A 1111 -4.04 25.05 11.60
C PHE A 1111 -4.50 25.55 12.98
N SER A 1112 -3.72 25.20 14.01
CA SER A 1112 -3.91 25.61 15.41
C SER A 1112 -5.18 25.07 16.08
N GLN A 1113 -5.74 23.95 15.61
CA GLN A 1113 -6.95 23.34 16.18
C GLN A 1113 -6.70 21.87 16.52
N GLU A 1114 -7.05 21.47 17.73
CA GLU A 1114 -6.98 20.08 18.21
C GLU A 1114 -8.33 19.34 18.13
N MET A 1115 -8.28 18.01 18.22
CA MET A 1115 -9.44 17.09 18.28
C MET A 1115 -10.41 17.26 17.10
N VAL A 1116 -9.86 17.32 15.89
CA VAL A 1116 -10.61 17.45 14.64
C VAL A 1116 -10.84 16.08 14.02
N PHE A 1117 -12.10 15.74 13.80
CA PHE A 1117 -12.53 14.50 13.17
C PHE A 1117 -12.91 14.78 11.72
N PHE A 1118 -12.26 14.04 10.82
CA PHE A 1118 -12.56 13.97 9.40
C PHE A 1118 -13.08 12.57 9.09
N SER A 1119 -14.40 12.38 9.22
CA SER A 1119 -15.07 11.07 9.22
C SER A 1119 -15.82 10.80 7.92
N ASP A 1120 -16.07 9.53 7.59
CA ASP A 1120 -16.79 9.06 6.39
C ASP A 1120 -16.35 9.80 5.11
N LEU A 1121 -15.04 9.88 4.92
CA LEU A 1121 -14.41 10.46 3.75
C LEU A 1121 -14.79 9.64 2.51
N LYS A 1122 -15.20 10.35 1.46
CA LYS A 1122 -15.60 9.77 0.17
C LYS A 1122 -15.17 10.69 -0.96
N TYR A 1123 -14.32 10.22 -1.85
CA TYR A 1123 -14.09 10.82 -3.15
C TYR A 1123 -14.58 9.90 -4.28
N GLU A 1124 -15.01 10.51 -5.39
CA GLU A 1124 -15.45 9.80 -6.58
C GLU A 1124 -14.94 10.53 -7.82
N CYS A 1125 -14.36 9.79 -8.77
CA CYS A 1125 -14.01 10.32 -10.08
C CYS A 1125 -15.29 10.64 -10.85
N ARG A 1126 -15.26 11.74 -11.61
CA ARG A 1126 -16.41 12.17 -12.40
C ARG A 1126 -15.98 12.44 -13.84
N ALA A 1127 -16.51 11.66 -14.77
CA ALA A 1127 -16.25 11.84 -16.20
C ALA A 1127 -16.59 13.26 -16.68
N VAL A 1128 -15.77 13.70 -17.63
CA VAL A 1128 -15.73 15.06 -18.20
C VAL A 1128 -17.05 15.50 -18.85
N ASP A 1129 -17.92 14.56 -19.23
CA ASP A 1129 -19.17 14.82 -19.95
C ASP A 1129 -20.43 14.79 -19.06
N SER A 1130 -20.26 14.81 -17.73
CA SER A 1130 -21.37 14.84 -16.77
C SER A 1130 -22.01 16.24 -16.62
N PHE A 1131 -22.49 16.83 -17.72
CA PHE A 1131 -23.48 17.93 -17.72
C PHE A 1131 -24.39 17.95 -18.96
#